data_AF-A0A3E2JKM8-F1
#
_entry.id   AF-A0A3E2JKM8-F1
#
_cell.length_a   1.000
_cell.length_b   1.000
_cell.length_c   1.000
_cell.angle_alpha   90.00
_cell.angle_beta   90.00
_cell.angle_gamma   90.00
#
_symmetry.space_group_name_H-M   'P 1'
#
loop_
_entity.id
_entity.type
_entity.pdbx_description
1 polymer ?
#
loop_
_entity_poly.entity_id
_entity_poly.type
_entity_poly.pdbx_seq_one_letter_code
_entity_poly.pdbx_strand_id
1 'polypeptide(L)'
;MKKRKISCLIAFVLLFTLFFGQLPHAKIHAEVVSETELSIGSQVDSTINSTDQVQWYKVVPSEESIADFTHFRIKLESEKELNVSVYSSLENAKDNNTFDRYMGYTYENSPAQIDFPIAWTGPYYVKVEYYGEEAIEAEAVEGGTPAEPVVTEASYTINYEGVTLPPTNQAAVEECPVELSTKERENGKSILKELRTIRDTLLSKTEKGQELSSLYYKAAPYISAKIVLSKSTREDVYKNLVQLKPLFEDVAKNGSDSSYEITDKDQAAINDLFTISRDAAPDTLKSKMDQMATEVKLSALSELPVSAILNRAKLSQPKATDIPENRYIVKLKDTKKLSTFKAKVDSYGVQSIDPLNGKTSVFENMYVMELDDSDKSKASVSYSKASVDKVSNLPEVEFIEPVQQYHALSTDSQYLYQWSLKNDGEKGIKDADIQYEPLKELVAAKSLRDTTIAVIDTGVDHTLADLSGSIEGIGKTFVDDTSDAMDDNGHGTHVSGIIAAAADNHYSMSGINSSAKILPVKVLDASGSGDTEDIAYGIKYAADNGAKVINLSLGGPYSRTIEYALQYAYSKGVTIVAASGNEGMDELSYPASSKYTISVGATNSLDLVSDYSNYGKGLDIVAPGTDIPSIVPDGNLTYMSGTSMAAPHVAAIAGILLSHNPKLKPAEVEKLLTDTAKNVAFEEEDNQLPPEVIIVNPGYPEDEEDEEDERYPIELPTVPGYDYVSGWGRLNAFGAVSAVELNTSVNPIYSYHPSVTGIAKTGSVVKVMSGETKLGEAIADGTGKFSVKIPGQKWDEVLHVVMINTNAKAETTIRAVVQKDITPPPAPKVTAVSDKDVVIKGSAEANSTVTAKAGTKIIGSGKANDKGEYQFKISKQKAGTIISVTAKDATGNVSKETKTTVLDKTAPPAPKVNTVTNATTLVKGKTESSATVTVKAGKKTIGTGKANSKGDYSVKIAKQKAYTFLTVTAKDRAGNTSTVTRVLVKKAK
;
A
#
# COMPACT_ATOMS: atom_id res chain seq x y z
N MET A 1 72.08 -28.05 6.66
CA MET A 1 71.57 -29.28 7.30
C MET A 1 70.56 -28.88 8.37
N LYS A 2 69.30 -29.38 8.27
CA LYS A 2 68.29 -29.60 9.34
C LYS A 2 67.95 -28.39 10.25
N LYS A 3 66.71 -27.95 10.48
CA LYS A 3 65.33 -28.48 10.32
C LYS A 3 64.41 -27.28 10.63
N ARG A 4 63.50 -26.85 9.75
CA ARG A 4 62.06 -27.18 9.81
C ARG A 4 61.59 -27.63 11.19
N LYS A 5 60.97 -26.71 11.95
CA LYS A 5 59.85 -26.92 12.90
C LYS A 5 59.64 -25.60 13.66
N ILE A 6 58.71 -24.76 13.19
CA ILE A 6 57.94 -23.77 14.00
C ILE A 6 56.74 -23.27 13.18
N SER A 7 56.74 -23.38 11.84
CA SER A 7 55.56 -23.02 11.02
C SER A 7 54.44 -24.08 10.97
N CYS A 8 54.50 -25.16 11.75
CA CYS A 8 53.44 -26.16 11.84
C CYS A 8 52.66 -26.14 13.16
N LEU A 9 53.04 -25.31 14.14
CA LEU A 9 52.27 -25.19 15.38
C LEU A 9 51.19 -24.11 15.25
N ILE A 10 51.49 -23.01 14.55
CA ILE A 10 50.53 -21.90 14.33
C ILE A 10 49.47 -22.29 13.29
N ALA A 11 49.83 -23.05 12.25
CA ALA A 11 48.85 -23.59 11.30
C ALA A 11 48.00 -24.72 11.91
N PHE A 12 48.53 -25.48 12.88
CA PHE A 12 47.75 -26.49 13.60
C PHE A 12 46.82 -25.86 14.63
N VAL A 13 47.22 -24.77 15.30
CA VAL A 13 46.36 -24.00 16.22
C VAL A 13 45.25 -23.27 15.47
N LEU A 14 45.54 -22.69 14.29
CA LEU A 14 44.51 -22.06 13.43
C LEU A 14 43.57 -23.07 12.76
N LEU A 15 44.03 -24.28 12.42
CA LEU A 15 43.12 -25.35 11.97
C LEU A 15 42.35 -26.02 13.13
N PHE A 16 42.89 -26.03 14.36
CA PHE A 16 42.18 -26.56 15.52
C PHE A 16 41.04 -25.61 15.95
N THR A 17 41.23 -24.29 15.86
CA THR A 17 40.18 -23.31 16.12
C THR A 17 39.09 -23.31 15.04
N LEU A 18 39.44 -23.60 13.78
CA LEU A 18 38.49 -23.69 12.67
C LEU A 18 37.66 -24.99 12.64
N PHE A 19 38.09 -26.07 13.29
CA PHE A 19 37.34 -27.34 13.32
C PHE A 19 36.77 -27.73 14.69
N PHE A 20 37.26 -27.15 15.80
CA PHE A 20 36.73 -27.43 17.16
C PHE A 20 36.06 -26.22 17.84
N GLY A 21 35.85 -25.12 17.12
CA GLY A 21 35.02 -23.99 17.57
C GLY A 21 33.54 -24.35 17.80
N GLN A 22 33.11 -25.58 17.48
CA GLN A 22 31.75 -26.11 17.70
C GLN A 22 31.60 -26.96 18.98
N LEU A 23 32.53 -26.87 19.95
CA LEU A 23 32.20 -27.31 21.31
C LEU A 23 31.53 -26.17 22.07
N PRO A 24 30.36 -26.38 22.68
CA PRO A 24 29.68 -25.35 23.45
C PRO A 24 30.65 -24.85 24.51
N HIS A 25 31.03 -23.57 24.42
CA HIS A 25 31.74 -22.93 25.51
C HIS A 25 30.80 -23.02 26.71
N ALA A 26 31.26 -23.67 27.78
CA ALA A 26 30.54 -23.64 29.04
C ALA A 26 30.36 -22.17 29.41
N LYS A 27 29.11 -21.70 29.41
CA LYS A 27 28.74 -20.33 29.82
C LYS A 27 29.38 -20.08 31.19
N ILE A 28 30.35 -19.17 31.24
CA ILE A 28 30.91 -18.71 32.50
C ILE A 28 29.85 -17.78 33.08
N HIS A 29 29.02 -18.30 33.98
CA HIS A 29 28.02 -17.52 34.68
C HIS A 29 28.71 -16.52 35.61
N ALA A 30 28.49 -15.22 35.39
CA ALA A 30 28.87 -14.19 36.36
C ALA A 30 27.88 -14.23 37.54
N GLU A 31 28.39 -14.28 38.77
CA GLU A 31 27.56 -14.25 39.98
C GLU A 31 27.14 -12.79 40.26
N VAL A 32 25.86 -12.46 40.06
CA VAL A 32 25.31 -11.13 40.40
C VAL A 32 25.16 -11.05 41.92
N VAL A 33 26.12 -10.43 42.61
CA VAL A 33 26.14 -10.28 44.07
C VAL A 33 25.75 -8.84 44.46
N SER A 34 24.75 -8.72 45.33
CA SER A 34 24.19 -7.48 45.95
C SER A 34 23.95 -6.29 45.00
N GLU A 35 22.71 -6.12 44.56
CA GLU A 35 22.27 -5.02 43.69
C GLU A 35 21.96 -3.74 44.49
N THR A 36 22.50 -2.61 44.06
CA THR A 36 22.07 -1.28 44.54
C THR A 36 20.98 -0.74 43.62
N GLU A 37 19.82 -0.36 44.17
CA GLU A 37 18.75 0.24 43.38
C GLU A 37 19.10 1.69 43.03
N LEU A 38 19.03 2.03 41.75
CA LEU A 38 19.10 3.40 41.27
C LEU A 38 17.68 3.94 41.15
N SER A 39 17.46 5.15 41.62
CA SER A 39 16.22 5.90 41.43
C SER A 39 16.45 7.12 40.53
N ILE A 40 15.43 7.50 39.76
CA ILE A 40 15.52 8.60 38.80
C ILE A 40 15.97 9.89 39.47
N GLY A 41 16.95 10.57 38.87
CA GLY A 41 17.53 11.82 39.39
C GLY A 41 18.38 11.66 40.67
N SER A 42 18.53 10.44 41.20
CA SER A 42 19.36 10.18 42.38
C SER A 42 20.78 9.86 41.96
N GLN A 43 21.74 10.52 42.61
CA GLN A 43 23.16 10.29 42.43
C GLN A 43 23.66 9.28 43.47
N VAL A 44 24.45 8.31 43.03
CA VAL A 44 25.13 7.34 43.90
C VAL A 44 26.63 7.46 43.69
N ASP A 45 27.34 7.73 44.78
CA ASP A 45 28.80 7.71 44.81
C ASP A 45 29.27 6.34 45.32
N SER A 46 30.26 5.74 44.65
CA SER A 46 30.73 4.38 44.92
C SER A 46 32.22 4.22 44.62
N THR A 47 32.82 3.15 45.12
CA THR A 47 34.24 2.84 44.93
C THR A 47 34.42 1.33 44.69
N ILE A 48 35.13 0.99 43.62
CA ILE A 48 35.63 -0.37 43.37
C ILE A 48 37.02 -0.47 43.99
N ASN A 49 37.25 -1.47 44.87
CA ASN A 49 38.48 -1.58 45.66
C ASN A 49 39.50 -2.57 45.08
N SER A 50 39.13 -3.33 44.05
CA SER A 50 40.00 -4.30 43.37
C SER A 50 39.57 -4.50 41.91
N THR A 51 40.51 -4.86 41.03
CA THR A 51 40.28 -5.09 39.60
C THR A 51 39.35 -6.28 39.29
N ASP A 52 39.12 -7.17 40.25
CA ASP A 52 38.20 -8.30 40.12
C ASP A 52 36.78 -7.99 40.65
N GLN A 53 36.56 -6.79 41.21
CA GLN A 53 35.29 -6.39 41.80
C GLN A 53 34.40 -5.72 40.75
N VAL A 54 33.22 -6.29 40.54
CA VAL A 54 32.16 -5.75 39.69
C VAL A 54 31.06 -5.15 40.56
N GLN A 55 30.57 -3.96 40.22
CA GLN A 55 29.42 -3.37 40.90
C GLN A 55 28.17 -3.47 40.02
N TRP A 56 27.09 -4.00 40.59
CA TRP A 56 25.79 -4.11 39.93
C TRP A 56 24.79 -3.11 40.49
N TYR A 57 24.05 -2.50 39.57
CA TYR A 57 22.91 -1.64 39.85
C TYR A 57 21.66 -2.16 39.20
N LYS A 58 20.52 -1.84 39.80
CA LYS A 58 19.19 -2.18 39.29
C LYS A 58 18.37 -0.92 39.05
N VAL A 59 17.75 -0.82 37.88
CA VAL A 59 16.80 0.24 37.53
C VAL A 59 15.41 -0.37 37.36
N VAL A 60 14.44 0.17 38.10
CA VAL A 60 13.02 -0.20 38.00
C VAL A 60 12.23 1.05 37.61
N PRO A 61 11.92 1.25 36.32
CA PRO A 61 11.09 2.37 35.88
C PRO A 61 9.72 2.32 36.56
N SER A 62 9.23 3.48 37.03
CA SER A 62 7.85 3.62 37.48
C SER A 62 6.90 3.66 36.28
N GLU A 63 5.60 3.41 36.50
CA GLU A 63 4.57 3.58 35.44
C GLU A 63 4.60 4.99 34.84
N GLU A 64 4.81 6.01 35.66
CA GLU A 64 4.97 7.41 35.22
C GLU A 64 6.23 7.58 34.34
N SER A 65 7.35 6.94 34.71
CA SER A 65 8.57 7.00 33.90
C SER A 65 8.41 6.30 32.54
N ILE A 66 7.64 5.21 32.48
CA ILE A 66 7.33 4.49 31.24
C ILE A 66 6.47 5.38 30.33
N ALA A 67 5.48 6.08 30.89
CA ALA A 67 4.60 6.96 30.12
C ALA A 67 5.29 8.24 29.63
N ASP A 68 6.18 8.82 30.44
CA ASP A 68 6.78 10.13 30.14
C ASP A 68 8.06 10.03 29.31
N PHE A 69 8.77 8.90 29.37
CA PHE A 69 10.09 8.74 28.76
C PHE A 69 10.17 7.52 27.84
N THR A 70 10.92 7.68 26.76
CA THR A 70 11.24 6.57 25.85
C THR A 70 12.48 5.78 26.27
N HIS A 71 13.38 6.44 27.01
CA HIS A 71 14.69 5.93 27.38
C HIS A 71 15.03 6.40 28.80
N PHE A 72 15.89 5.64 29.48
CA PHE A 72 16.66 6.18 30.59
C PHE A 72 18.11 6.38 30.15
N ARG A 73 18.67 7.50 30.57
CA ARG A 73 20.05 7.90 30.30
C ARG A 73 20.90 7.62 31.53
N ILE A 74 21.74 6.60 31.47
CA ILE A 74 22.77 6.35 32.49
C ILE A 74 23.92 7.32 32.24
N LYS A 75 24.38 7.99 33.31
CA LYS A 75 25.62 8.79 33.31
C LYS A 75 26.55 8.22 34.36
N LEU A 76 27.75 7.85 33.94
CA LEU A 76 28.84 7.37 34.81
C LEU A 76 30.01 8.35 34.70
N GLU A 77 30.46 8.87 35.84
CA GLU A 77 31.58 9.80 35.96
C GLU A 77 32.68 9.20 36.83
N SER A 78 33.91 9.16 36.33
CA SER A 78 35.08 8.72 37.08
C SER A 78 36.34 9.39 36.55
N GLU A 79 37.33 9.57 37.43
CA GLU A 79 38.69 9.97 37.04
C GLU A 79 39.49 8.79 36.45
N LYS A 80 38.99 7.55 36.60
CA LYS A 80 39.59 6.32 36.08
C LYS A 80 38.79 5.75 34.90
N GLU A 81 39.42 4.86 34.14
CA GLU A 81 38.75 4.13 33.07
C GLU A 81 37.88 3.00 33.66
N LEU A 82 36.57 3.19 33.60
CA LEU A 82 35.55 2.23 34.02
C LEU A 82 34.68 1.85 32.85
N ASN A 83 34.33 0.57 32.78
CA ASN A 83 33.38 0.08 31.80
C ASN A 83 31.98 0.13 32.42
N VAL A 84 31.01 0.60 31.65
CA VAL A 84 29.59 0.52 31.99
C VAL A 84 28.86 -0.26 30.91
N SER A 85 27.98 -1.16 31.32
CA SER A 85 27.10 -1.90 30.39
C SER A 85 25.70 -1.98 30.96
N VAL A 86 24.69 -1.81 30.13
CA VAL A 86 23.28 -1.85 30.53
C VAL A 86 22.60 -3.07 29.90
N TYR A 87 21.82 -3.81 30.67
CA TYR A 87 21.18 -5.07 30.29
C TYR A 87 19.67 -4.98 30.49
N SER A 88 18.91 -5.54 29.55
CA SER A 88 17.44 -5.55 29.58
C SER A 88 16.84 -6.51 30.62
N SER A 89 17.61 -7.48 31.12
CA SER A 89 17.14 -8.47 32.09
C SER A 89 18.27 -9.05 32.94
N LEU A 90 17.91 -9.75 34.02
CA LEU A 90 18.87 -10.44 34.88
C LEU A 90 19.58 -11.58 34.14
N GLU A 91 18.88 -12.25 33.24
CA GLU A 91 19.45 -13.34 32.44
C GLU A 91 20.52 -12.80 31.48
N ASN A 92 20.20 -11.73 30.75
CA ASN A 92 21.14 -11.03 29.89
C ASN A 92 22.33 -10.48 30.68
N ALA A 93 22.11 -9.98 31.90
CA ALA A 93 23.19 -9.55 32.79
C ALA A 93 24.12 -10.71 33.19
N LYS A 94 23.57 -11.87 33.58
CA LYS A 94 24.35 -13.06 33.97
C LYS A 94 25.15 -13.66 32.82
N ASP A 95 24.58 -13.61 31.62
CA ASP A 95 25.19 -14.11 30.39
C ASP A 95 26.07 -13.05 29.69
N ASN A 96 26.17 -11.84 30.27
CA ASN A 96 26.90 -10.71 29.72
C ASN A 96 26.50 -10.37 28.27
N ASN A 97 25.20 -10.48 27.99
CA ASN A 97 24.60 -10.30 26.68
C ASN A 97 23.87 -8.95 26.59
N THR A 98 24.49 -7.97 25.95
CA THR A 98 23.86 -6.69 25.60
C THR A 98 24.42 -6.18 24.27
N PHE A 99 23.72 -5.26 23.63
CA PHE A 99 24.17 -4.66 22.37
C PHE A 99 25.36 -3.73 22.61
N ASP A 100 26.29 -3.66 21.65
CA ASP A 100 27.50 -2.85 21.74
C ASP A 100 27.21 -1.37 22.08
N ARG A 101 26.11 -0.82 21.57
CA ARG A 101 25.67 0.55 21.85
C ARG A 101 25.26 0.82 23.30
N TYR A 102 25.03 -0.25 24.07
CA TYR A 102 24.71 -0.22 25.49
C TYR A 102 25.91 -0.58 26.36
N MET A 103 27.10 -0.50 25.79
CA MET A 103 28.39 -0.53 26.48
C MET A 103 29.09 0.83 26.31
N GLY A 104 29.79 1.28 27.34
CA GLY A 104 30.50 2.56 27.36
C GLY A 104 31.65 2.56 28.34
N TYR A 105 32.50 3.58 28.25
CA TYR A 105 33.74 3.67 29.01
C TYR A 105 33.93 5.11 29.51
N THR A 106 34.34 5.29 30.77
CA THR A 106 34.77 6.58 31.30
C THR A 106 36.23 6.85 30.98
N TYR A 107 36.59 8.11 30.84
CA TYR A 107 37.98 8.55 30.81
C TYR A 107 38.12 9.78 31.69
N GLU A 108 39.35 10.17 32.04
CA GLU A 108 39.62 11.43 32.74
C GLU A 108 38.91 12.59 32.02
N ASN A 109 38.00 13.27 32.73
CA ASN A 109 37.16 14.37 32.23
C ASN A 109 36.14 14.01 31.12
N SER A 110 35.70 12.76 31.04
CA SER A 110 34.65 12.35 30.10
C SER A 110 33.72 11.29 30.66
N PRO A 111 32.48 11.66 31.05
CA PRO A 111 31.49 10.68 31.46
C PRO A 111 31.16 9.69 30.34
N ALA A 112 30.84 8.47 30.73
CA ALA A 112 30.11 7.54 29.88
C ALA A 112 28.62 7.88 29.97
N GLN A 113 27.96 7.98 28.82
CA GLN A 113 26.52 8.23 28.74
C GLN A 113 25.87 7.20 27.83
N ILE A 114 24.88 6.48 28.34
CA ILE A 114 24.15 5.44 27.60
C ILE A 114 22.66 5.76 27.65
N ASP A 115 22.05 5.96 26.48
CA ASP A 115 20.61 6.07 26.31
C ASP A 115 20.04 4.67 26.07
N PHE A 116 19.42 4.08 27.09
CA PHE A 116 18.86 2.73 27.02
C PHE A 116 17.33 2.79 26.91
N PRO A 117 16.72 2.12 25.92
CA PRO A 117 15.29 2.22 25.69
C PRO A 117 14.49 1.53 26.79
N ILE A 118 13.36 2.14 27.15
CA ILE A 118 12.36 1.54 28.05
C ILE A 118 11.47 0.64 27.19
N ALA A 119 12.01 -0.52 26.80
CA ALA A 119 11.35 -1.45 25.88
C ALA A 119 11.05 -2.83 26.48
N TRP A 120 11.44 -3.07 27.74
CA TRP A 120 11.19 -4.33 28.46
C TRP A 120 10.43 -4.10 29.77
N THR A 121 9.67 -5.10 30.20
CA THR A 121 9.11 -5.13 31.55
C THR A 121 10.27 -5.42 32.50
N GLY A 122 10.90 -4.37 33.05
CA GLY A 122 12.08 -4.47 33.90
C GLY A 122 11.93 -5.44 35.09
N PRO A 123 12.97 -5.60 35.93
CA PRO A 123 14.10 -4.69 36.13
C PRO A 123 15.19 -4.73 35.06
N TYR A 124 15.85 -3.58 34.89
CA TYR A 124 17.05 -3.42 34.08
C TYR A 124 18.28 -3.44 34.97
N TYR A 125 19.42 -3.85 34.42
CA TYR A 125 20.65 -4.05 35.18
C TYR A 125 21.79 -3.24 34.57
N VAL A 126 22.58 -2.58 35.42
CA VAL A 126 23.78 -1.84 34.99
C VAL A 126 24.99 -2.45 35.68
N LYS A 127 26.00 -2.81 34.89
CA LYS A 127 27.27 -3.35 35.34
C LYS A 127 28.34 -2.28 35.23
N VAL A 128 29.10 -2.05 36.30
CA VAL A 128 30.28 -1.19 36.31
C VAL A 128 31.51 -2.02 36.67
N GLU A 129 32.55 -1.96 35.84
CA GLU A 129 33.78 -2.75 35.98
C GLU A 129 35.02 -1.87 35.91
N TYR A 130 36.06 -2.25 36.68
CA TYR A 130 37.38 -1.63 36.64
C TYR A 130 38.44 -2.69 36.37
N TYR A 131 39.21 -2.57 35.30
CA TYR A 131 40.24 -3.56 34.94
C TYR A 131 41.64 -3.24 35.48
N GLY A 132 41.81 -2.10 36.19
CA GLY A 132 43.10 -1.67 36.71
C GLY A 132 44.03 -1.07 35.64
N GLU A 133 45.06 -0.36 36.08
CA GLU A 133 46.16 0.07 35.20
C GLU A 133 47.27 -1.01 35.21
N GLU A 134 47.70 -1.49 34.04
CA GLU A 134 48.82 -2.43 33.95
C GLU A 134 50.10 -1.79 34.53
N ALA A 135 50.76 -2.50 35.44
CA ALA A 135 52.05 -2.07 35.95
C ALA A 135 53.05 -1.98 34.80
N ILE A 136 53.55 -0.77 34.51
CA ILE A 136 54.69 -0.60 33.62
C ILE A 136 55.89 -1.26 34.32
N GLU A 137 56.36 -2.41 33.81
CA GLU A 137 57.64 -2.97 34.20
C GLU A 137 58.74 -1.96 33.82
N ALA A 138 59.11 -1.11 34.76
CA ALA A 138 60.29 -0.27 34.60
C ALA A 138 61.51 -1.21 34.54
N GLU A 139 62.18 -1.26 33.39
CA GLU A 139 63.47 -1.94 33.29
C GLU A 139 64.39 -1.46 34.42
N ALA A 140 64.85 -2.40 35.24
CA ALA A 140 65.66 -2.11 36.41
C ALA A 140 66.98 -1.44 36.01
N VAL A 141 67.01 -0.11 36.06
CA VAL A 141 68.25 0.66 36.12
C VAL A 141 68.72 0.65 37.57
N GLU A 142 69.93 0.15 37.81
CA GLU A 142 70.59 0.20 39.13
C GLU A 142 70.51 1.63 39.71
N GLY A 143 69.67 1.82 40.73
CA GLY A 143 69.47 3.09 41.43
C GLY A 143 68.12 3.78 41.21
N GLY A 144 67.18 3.19 40.47
CA GLY A 144 65.83 3.73 40.27
C GLY A 144 64.92 3.66 41.51
N THR A 145 64.07 4.67 41.68
CA THR A 145 62.99 4.75 42.67
C THR A 145 62.03 3.55 42.58
N PRO A 146 61.36 3.14 43.67
CA PRO A 146 60.43 1.99 43.64
C PRO A 146 59.36 2.20 42.57
N ALA A 147 58.96 1.11 41.89
CA ALA A 147 57.79 1.10 41.01
C ALA A 147 56.57 1.66 41.77
N GLU A 148 55.81 2.56 41.13
CA GLU A 148 54.59 3.10 41.73
C GLU A 148 53.61 1.95 42.06
N PRO A 149 52.88 2.03 43.19
CA PRO A 149 51.91 1.00 43.55
C PRO A 149 50.83 0.89 42.47
N VAL A 150 50.49 -0.35 42.09
CA VAL A 150 49.33 -0.63 41.22
C VAL A 150 48.10 -0.02 41.88
N VAL A 151 47.48 0.96 41.21
CA VAL A 151 46.26 1.59 41.71
C VAL A 151 45.12 0.58 41.50
N THR A 152 44.62 0.01 42.59
CA THR A 152 43.56 -1.00 42.57
C THR A 152 42.18 -0.42 42.88
N GLU A 153 42.11 0.86 43.24
CA GLU A 153 40.87 1.53 43.66
C GLU A 153 40.42 2.56 42.61
N ALA A 154 39.13 2.55 42.28
CA ALA A 154 38.49 3.51 41.38
C ALA A 154 37.17 4.02 41.97
N SER A 155 37.11 5.33 42.24
CA SER A 155 35.89 6.02 42.68
C SER A 155 35.11 6.57 41.51
N TYR A 156 33.78 6.53 41.60
CA TYR A 156 32.89 7.03 40.56
C TYR A 156 31.54 7.46 41.11
N THR A 157 30.86 8.23 40.28
CA THR A 157 29.49 8.67 40.49
C THR A 157 28.62 8.11 39.36
N ILE A 158 27.48 7.55 39.71
CA ILE A 158 26.48 7.07 38.74
C ILE A 158 25.11 7.66 39.05
N ASN A 159 24.40 8.09 38.02
CA ASN A 159 23.01 8.52 38.10
C ASN A 159 22.26 8.16 36.81
N TYR A 160 20.92 8.22 36.86
CA TYR A 160 20.13 8.16 35.63
C TYR A 160 18.98 9.17 35.62
N GLU A 161 18.61 9.60 34.41
CA GLU A 161 17.48 10.47 34.12
C GLU A 161 16.60 9.87 33.02
N GLY A 162 15.32 10.25 32.98
CA GLY A 162 14.43 9.88 31.87
C GLY A 162 14.58 10.84 30.70
N VAL A 163 14.58 10.31 29.47
CA VAL A 163 14.67 11.11 28.24
C VAL A 163 13.71 10.60 27.16
N THR A 164 13.20 11.55 26.36
CA THR A 164 12.28 11.29 25.24
C THR A 164 13.02 11.57 23.93
N LEU A 165 13.32 10.52 23.19
CA LEU A 165 14.06 10.56 21.93
C LEU A 165 13.13 10.17 20.77
N PRO A 166 13.31 10.75 19.57
CA PRO A 166 12.58 10.32 18.38
C PRO A 166 13.05 8.92 17.93
N PRO A 167 12.30 8.25 17.04
CA PRO A 167 12.78 7.06 16.36
C PRO A 167 14.11 7.31 15.65
N THR A 168 14.96 6.29 15.61
CA THR A 168 16.27 6.35 14.96
C THR A 168 16.15 6.11 13.46
N ASN A 169 17.02 6.73 12.66
CA ASN A 169 17.14 6.39 11.23
C ASN A 169 18.06 5.17 11.08
N GLN A 170 17.75 4.28 10.15
CA GLN A 170 18.51 3.06 9.90
C GLN A 170 20.00 3.35 9.61
N ALA A 171 20.87 3.10 10.60
CA ALA A 171 22.26 2.66 10.47
C ALA A 171 22.94 2.75 11.84
N ALA A 172 22.89 1.67 12.60
CA ALA A 172 23.92 1.40 13.60
C ALA A 172 24.66 0.14 13.16
N VAL A 173 25.66 0.32 12.30
CA VAL A 173 26.76 -0.65 12.19
C VAL A 173 28.08 0.10 11.96
N GLU A 174 29.07 -0.27 12.78
CA GLU A 174 30.52 -0.05 12.68
C GLU A 174 31.10 1.34 13.02
N GLU A 175 32.10 1.34 13.92
CA GLU A 175 32.84 2.51 14.40
C GLU A 175 33.38 3.40 13.26
N CYS A 176 33.13 4.69 13.41
CA CYS A 176 33.46 5.74 12.46
C CYS A 176 34.99 5.96 12.36
N PRO A 177 35.58 6.11 11.16
CA PRO A 177 37.05 6.28 10.99
C PRO A 177 37.64 7.46 11.75
N VAL A 178 36.88 8.55 11.86
CA VAL A 178 37.27 9.72 12.64
C VAL A 178 37.31 9.39 14.13
N GLU A 179 36.39 8.55 14.62
CA GLU A 179 36.37 8.09 16.02
C GLU A 179 37.59 7.22 16.31
N LEU A 180 37.98 6.33 15.40
CA LEU A 180 39.21 5.52 15.52
C LEU A 180 40.51 6.34 15.53
N SER A 181 40.53 7.49 14.84
CA SER A 181 41.71 8.36 14.77
C SER A 181 41.85 9.33 15.94
N THR A 182 40.74 9.66 16.59
CA THR A 182 40.69 10.68 17.63
C THR A 182 40.35 10.14 19.03
N LYS A 183 40.01 8.83 19.14
CA LYS A 183 39.79 8.12 20.41
C LYS A 183 40.94 8.42 21.37
N GLU A 184 40.59 8.94 22.55
CA GLU A 184 41.50 9.22 23.67
C GLU A 184 42.53 10.35 23.46
N ARG A 185 42.31 11.27 22.52
CA ARG A 185 43.22 12.40 22.29
C ARG A 185 42.62 13.73 22.70
N GLU A 186 43.46 14.64 23.18
CA GLU A 186 43.10 15.92 23.83
C GLU A 186 42.05 16.75 23.05
N ASN A 187 42.15 16.81 21.72
CA ASN A 187 41.21 17.55 20.89
C ASN A 187 40.12 16.68 20.23
N GLY A 188 40.19 15.36 20.39
CA GLY A 188 39.42 14.40 19.63
C GLY A 188 37.91 14.48 19.84
N LYS A 189 37.47 14.56 21.10
CA LYS A 189 36.05 14.66 21.45
C LYS A 189 35.39 15.95 20.96
N SER A 190 36.12 17.07 20.99
CA SER A 190 35.66 18.37 20.48
C SER A 190 35.45 18.30 18.96
N ILE A 191 36.46 17.81 18.24
CA ILE A 191 36.42 17.68 16.79
C ILE A 191 35.29 16.72 16.36
N LEU A 192 35.12 15.58 17.03
CA LEU A 192 34.04 14.64 16.73
C LEU A 192 32.66 15.28 16.92
N LYS A 193 32.48 16.04 18.00
CA LYS A 193 31.24 16.76 18.29
C LYS A 193 30.94 17.82 17.22
N GLU A 194 31.94 18.60 16.83
CA GLU A 194 31.80 19.62 15.79
C GLU A 194 31.47 18.99 14.42
N LEU A 195 32.17 17.92 14.04
CA LEU A 195 31.93 17.20 12.79
C LEU A 195 30.54 16.56 12.74
N ARG A 196 30.07 15.94 13.84
CA ARG A 196 28.70 15.43 13.96
C ARG A 196 27.68 16.57 13.86
N THR A 197 27.94 17.69 14.52
CA THR A 197 27.06 18.88 14.46
C THR A 197 26.96 19.40 13.02
N ILE A 198 28.08 19.49 12.29
CA ILE A 198 28.10 19.90 10.89
C ILE A 198 27.33 18.90 10.02
N ARG A 199 27.54 17.59 10.20
CA ARG A 199 26.78 16.55 9.49
C ARG A 199 25.27 16.70 9.72
N ASP A 200 24.86 16.83 10.98
CA ASP A 200 23.45 16.73 11.39
C ASP A 200 22.68 18.02 11.17
N THR A 201 23.33 19.17 11.28
CA THR A 201 22.67 20.48 11.20
C THR A 201 22.86 21.19 9.88
N LEU A 202 23.90 20.83 9.11
CA LEU A 202 24.25 21.50 7.86
C LEU A 202 24.13 20.55 6.66
N LEU A 203 24.89 19.45 6.65
CA LEU A 203 24.95 18.56 5.49
C LEU A 203 23.65 17.76 5.29
N SER A 204 23.01 17.32 6.37
CA SER A 204 21.72 16.62 6.33
C SER A 204 20.59 17.44 5.69
N LYS A 205 20.74 18.77 5.61
CA LYS A 205 19.71 19.69 5.11
C LYS A 205 19.73 19.85 3.60
N THR A 206 20.72 19.28 2.90
CA THR A 206 20.83 19.38 1.44
C THR A 206 21.07 18.02 0.81
N GLU A 207 20.46 17.78 -0.35
CA GLU A 207 20.64 16.55 -1.12
C GLU A 207 22.14 16.27 -1.39
N LYS A 208 22.91 17.31 -1.72
CA LYS A 208 24.36 17.21 -1.91
C LYS A 208 25.15 16.90 -0.63
N GLY A 209 24.70 17.42 0.52
CA GLY A 209 25.31 17.08 1.81
C GLY A 209 24.96 15.67 2.30
N GLN A 210 23.79 15.16 1.94
CA GLN A 210 23.39 13.77 2.17
C GLN A 210 24.18 12.82 1.25
N GLU A 211 24.39 13.18 -0.03
CA GLU A 211 25.24 12.44 -0.97
C GLU A 211 26.70 12.35 -0.47
N LEU A 212 27.24 13.47 0.01
CA LEU A 212 28.59 13.52 0.62
C LEU A 212 28.69 12.65 1.87
N SER A 213 27.68 12.69 2.74
CA SER A 213 27.63 11.85 3.95
C SER A 213 27.49 10.37 3.61
N SER A 214 26.70 10.03 2.59
CA SER A 214 26.57 8.65 2.08
C SER A 214 27.90 8.14 1.52
N LEU A 215 28.62 8.97 0.75
CA LEU A 215 29.93 8.59 0.21
C LEU A 215 30.95 8.37 1.33
N TYR A 216 30.91 9.19 2.37
CA TYR A 216 31.73 9.02 3.58
C TYR A 216 31.49 7.66 4.25
N TYR A 217 30.23 7.27 4.51
CA TYR A 217 29.93 5.97 5.13
C TYR A 217 30.28 4.78 4.22
N LYS A 218 30.12 4.91 2.90
CA LYS A 218 30.55 3.86 1.95
C LYS A 218 32.06 3.69 1.92
N ALA A 219 32.82 4.76 2.16
CA ALA A 219 34.28 4.72 2.23
C ALA A 219 34.79 4.35 3.64
N ALA A 220 33.97 4.55 4.69
CA ALA A 220 34.35 4.42 6.08
C ALA A 220 34.99 3.08 6.45
N PRO A 221 34.46 1.89 6.07
CA PRO A 221 35.10 0.62 6.44
C PRO A 221 36.55 0.50 5.95
N TYR A 222 36.84 1.00 4.74
CA TYR A 222 38.18 0.95 4.15
C TYR A 222 39.14 1.95 4.82
N ILE A 223 38.63 3.13 5.16
CA ILE A 223 39.38 4.17 5.86
C ILE A 223 39.67 3.70 7.30
N SER A 224 38.67 3.17 8.01
CA SER A 224 38.79 2.57 9.34
C SER A 224 39.82 1.45 9.35
N ALA A 225 39.77 0.51 8.39
CA ALA A 225 40.76 -0.56 8.27
C ALA A 225 42.19 0.00 8.10
N LYS A 226 42.38 1.03 7.27
CA LYS A 226 43.71 1.66 7.06
C LYS A 226 44.21 2.39 8.31
N ILE A 227 43.33 3.07 9.04
CA ILE A 227 43.65 3.80 10.28
C ILE A 227 43.95 2.84 11.45
N VAL A 228 43.25 1.71 11.50
CA VAL A 228 43.49 0.65 12.50
C VAL A 228 44.84 -0.01 12.26
N LEU A 229 45.16 -0.33 10.99
CA LEU A 229 46.39 -1.05 10.64
C LEU A 229 47.65 -0.18 10.55
N SER A 230 47.51 1.15 10.41
CA SER A 230 48.64 2.07 10.25
C SER A 230 48.66 3.15 11.33
N LYS A 231 49.56 2.98 12.30
CA LYS A 231 49.79 3.97 13.37
C LYS A 231 50.18 5.34 12.81
N SER A 232 51.04 5.42 11.79
CA SER A 232 51.43 6.70 11.19
C SER A 232 50.26 7.39 10.50
N THR A 233 49.42 6.64 9.79
CA THR A 233 48.21 7.21 9.15
C THR A 233 47.23 7.72 10.20
N ARG A 234 47.10 7.04 11.35
CA ARG A 234 46.29 7.51 12.47
C ARG A 234 46.79 8.84 13.03
N GLU A 235 48.11 9.00 13.19
CA GLU A 235 48.74 10.26 13.63
C GLU A 235 48.53 11.39 12.62
N ASP A 236 48.70 11.11 11.33
CA ASP A 236 48.55 12.10 10.26
C ASP A 236 47.09 12.59 10.15
N VAL A 237 46.12 11.67 10.26
CA VAL A 237 44.68 12.02 10.30
C VAL A 237 44.39 12.89 11.52
N TYR A 238 44.86 12.50 12.71
CA TYR A 238 44.65 13.27 13.92
C TYR A 238 45.25 14.68 13.82
N LYS A 239 46.50 14.80 13.36
CA LYS A 239 47.18 16.10 13.21
C LYS A 239 46.44 17.05 12.27
N ASN A 240 45.95 16.54 11.14
CA ASN A 240 45.18 17.34 10.19
C ASN A 240 43.81 17.74 10.74
N LEU A 241 43.14 16.85 11.46
CA LEU A 241 41.89 17.16 12.15
C LEU A 241 42.07 18.25 13.23
N VAL A 242 43.18 18.22 13.97
CA VAL A 242 43.52 19.27 14.94
C VAL A 242 43.78 20.62 14.27
N GLN A 243 44.45 20.63 13.11
CA GLN A 243 44.65 21.87 12.34
C GLN A 243 43.31 22.49 11.91
N LEU A 244 42.34 21.66 11.51
CA LEU A 244 41.03 22.11 11.03
C LEU A 244 40.01 22.40 12.13
N LYS A 245 40.33 22.12 13.39
CA LYS A 245 39.44 22.33 14.53
C LYS A 245 38.82 23.74 14.58
N PRO A 246 39.57 24.86 14.42
CA PRO A 246 38.96 26.19 14.46
C PRO A 246 37.93 26.44 13.34
N LEU A 247 38.14 25.81 12.19
CA LEU A 247 37.17 25.83 11.09
C LEU A 247 35.91 25.05 11.48
N PHE A 248 36.06 23.83 12.02
CA PHE A 248 34.92 23.02 12.45
C PHE A 248 34.11 23.70 13.55
N GLU A 249 34.77 24.33 14.53
CA GLU A 249 34.12 25.13 15.58
C GLU A 249 33.28 26.27 14.99
N ASP A 250 33.84 27.04 14.05
CA ASP A 250 33.12 28.16 13.44
C ASP A 250 31.92 27.69 12.60
N VAL A 251 32.09 26.62 11.82
CA VAL A 251 31.01 26.07 10.99
C VAL A 251 29.94 25.37 11.83
N ALA A 252 30.30 24.63 12.88
CA ALA A 252 29.34 24.04 13.79
C ALA A 252 28.53 25.11 14.54
N LYS A 253 29.15 26.27 14.84
CA LYS A 253 28.50 27.40 15.53
C LYS A 253 27.64 28.25 14.60
N ASN A 254 28.15 28.60 13.42
CA ASN A 254 27.55 29.58 12.53
C ASN A 254 26.82 28.93 11.33
N GLY A 255 26.93 27.62 11.16
CA GLY A 255 26.30 26.86 10.08
C GLY A 255 26.69 27.38 8.71
N SER A 256 25.69 27.63 7.87
CA SER A 256 25.86 28.17 6.51
C SER A 256 26.44 29.57 6.46
N ASP A 257 26.39 30.30 7.57
CA ASP A 257 26.79 31.71 7.68
C ASP A 257 28.22 31.85 8.20
N SER A 258 28.97 30.75 8.28
CA SER A 258 30.38 30.75 8.69
C SER A 258 31.20 31.72 7.84
N SER A 259 31.78 32.70 8.53
CA SER A 259 32.69 33.69 7.94
C SER A 259 34.16 33.28 8.07
N TYR A 260 34.44 32.06 8.55
CA TYR A 260 35.80 31.55 8.67
C TYR A 260 36.49 31.54 7.29
N GLU A 261 37.64 32.20 7.17
CA GLU A 261 38.44 32.20 5.94
C GLU A 261 39.44 31.05 5.98
N ILE A 262 39.41 30.18 4.96
CA ILE A 262 40.31 29.03 4.89
C ILE A 262 41.75 29.52 4.70
N THR A 263 42.63 29.14 5.62
CA THR A 263 44.05 29.48 5.54
C THR A 263 44.82 28.49 4.66
N ASP A 264 46.02 28.85 4.22
CA ASP A 264 46.89 27.92 3.46
C ASP A 264 47.22 26.64 4.23
N LYS A 265 47.23 26.69 5.58
CA LYS A 265 47.46 25.52 6.42
C LYS A 265 46.23 24.61 6.48
N ASP A 266 45.03 25.19 6.49
CA ASP A 266 43.77 24.43 6.45
C ASP A 266 43.60 23.78 5.08
N GLN A 267 43.92 24.51 4.02
CA GLN A 267 43.94 23.99 2.66
C GLN A 267 44.89 22.79 2.53
N ALA A 268 46.08 22.85 3.12
CA ALA A 268 47.01 21.72 3.15
C ALA A 268 46.44 20.52 3.92
N ALA A 269 45.87 20.75 5.11
CA ALA A 269 45.27 19.69 5.94
C ALA A 269 44.05 19.03 5.28
N ILE A 270 43.22 19.80 4.57
CA ILE A 270 42.09 19.29 3.78
C ILE A 270 42.58 18.39 2.65
N ASN A 271 43.63 18.79 1.93
CA ASN A 271 44.21 18.00 0.85
C ASN A 271 44.83 16.69 1.35
N ASP A 272 45.49 16.74 2.51
CA ASP A 272 46.09 15.56 3.12
C ASP A 272 45.04 14.56 3.59
N LEU A 273 43.96 15.01 4.26
CA LEU A 273 42.84 14.16 4.67
C LEU A 273 42.10 13.55 3.48
N PHE A 274 41.88 14.34 2.42
CA PHE A 274 41.28 13.85 1.20
C PHE A 274 42.15 12.76 0.55
N THR A 275 43.46 12.97 0.47
CA THR A 275 44.40 12.00 -0.11
C THR A 275 44.42 10.71 0.70
N ILE A 276 44.50 10.79 2.04
CA ILE A 276 44.47 9.62 2.92
C ILE A 276 43.18 8.81 2.72
N SER A 277 42.04 9.49 2.67
CA SER A 277 40.72 8.88 2.53
C SER A 277 40.54 8.24 1.15
N ARG A 278 40.91 8.96 0.09
CA ARG A 278 40.84 8.47 -1.29
C ARG A 278 41.76 7.28 -1.51
N ASP A 279 43.00 7.34 -1.02
CA ASP A 279 43.97 6.25 -1.17
C ASP A 279 43.62 5.02 -0.31
N ALA A 280 42.67 5.14 0.62
CA ALA A 280 42.12 4.00 1.37
C ALA A 280 40.95 3.34 0.64
N ALA A 281 40.22 4.08 -0.19
CA ALA A 281 38.99 3.62 -0.83
C ALA A 281 39.27 2.73 -2.07
N PRO A 282 38.35 1.82 -2.43
CA PRO A 282 38.40 1.08 -3.70
C PRO A 282 38.18 2.02 -4.90
N ASP A 283 38.66 1.61 -6.08
CA ASP A 283 38.76 2.49 -7.27
C ASP A 283 37.41 3.07 -7.75
N THR A 284 36.31 2.34 -7.52
CA THR A 284 34.94 2.80 -7.78
C THR A 284 34.53 3.97 -6.90
N LEU A 285 34.96 3.98 -5.63
CA LEU A 285 34.73 5.08 -4.70
C LEU A 285 35.74 6.21 -4.93
N LYS A 286 36.99 5.91 -5.29
CA LYS A 286 37.98 6.94 -5.68
C LYS A 286 37.48 7.84 -6.78
N SER A 287 36.89 7.25 -7.82
CA SER A 287 36.35 8.01 -8.97
C SER A 287 35.26 9.00 -8.54
N LYS A 288 34.40 8.61 -7.60
CA LYS A 288 33.35 9.48 -7.04
C LYS A 288 33.93 10.55 -6.11
N MET A 289 34.95 10.20 -5.32
CA MET A 289 35.66 11.15 -4.46
C MET A 289 36.41 12.21 -5.28
N ASP A 290 37.06 11.82 -6.38
CA ASP A 290 37.77 12.73 -7.29
C ASP A 290 36.78 13.64 -8.06
N GLN A 291 35.62 13.11 -8.44
CA GLN A 291 34.53 13.90 -9.02
C GLN A 291 34.05 14.98 -8.04
N MET A 292 33.73 14.61 -6.80
CA MET A 292 33.30 15.56 -5.78
C MET A 292 34.40 16.60 -5.46
N ALA A 293 35.66 16.19 -5.39
CA ALA A 293 36.80 17.10 -5.19
C ALA A 293 36.94 18.12 -6.33
N THR A 294 36.64 17.73 -7.56
CA THR A 294 36.62 18.62 -8.72
C THR A 294 35.46 19.61 -8.65
N GLU A 295 34.26 19.14 -8.30
CA GLU A 295 33.06 19.97 -8.17
C GLU A 295 33.20 21.04 -7.09
N VAL A 296 33.82 20.70 -5.95
CA VAL A 296 34.06 21.66 -4.86
C VAL A 296 35.33 22.49 -5.06
N LYS A 297 36.09 22.28 -6.15
CA LYS A 297 37.41 22.87 -6.43
C LYS A 297 38.36 22.76 -5.23
N LEU A 298 38.53 21.54 -4.73
CA LEU A 298 39.26 21.24 -3.50
C LEU A 298 40.69 21.80 -3.46
N SER A 299 41.35 21.93 -4.61
CA SER A 299 42.73 22.43 -4.72
C SER A 299 42.88 23.95 -4.61
N ALA A 300 41.78 24.71 -4.49
CA ALA A 300 41.78 26.18 -4.48
C ALA A 300 40.66 26.75 -3.59
N LEU A 301 40.79 26.54 -2.28
CA LEU A 301 39.90 27.00 -1.21
C LEU A 301 40.51 28.09 -0.33
N SER A 302 41.84 28.27 -0.32
CA SER A 302 42.52 29.34 0.43
C SER A 302 41.90 30.73 0.14
N GLU A 303 41.81 31.57 1.17
CA GLU A 303 41.30 32.95 1.11
C GLU A 303 39.81 33.06 0.76
N LEU A 304 39.05 31.96 0.75
CA LEU A 304 37.60 31.97 0.61
C LEU A 304 36.92 31.75 1.97
N PRO A 305 35.83 32.48 2.28
CA PRO A 305 35.02 32.20 3.44
C PRO A 305 34.26 30.87 3.26
N VAL A 306 34.14 30.08 4.33
CA VAL A 306 33.50 28.75 4.29
C VAL A 306 32.06 28.83 3.77
N SER A 307 31.30 29.87 4.13
CA SER A 307 29.97 30.13 3.56
C SER A 307 29.96 30.23 2.02
N ALA A 308 30.98 30.82 1.40
CA ALA A 308 31.07 30.87 -0.06
C ALA A 308 31.37 29.49 -0.68
N ILE A 309 32.13 28.65 0.01
CA ILE A 309 32.45 27.28 -0.42
C ILE A 309 31.22 26.37 -0.28
N LEU A 310 30.53 26.44 0.86
CA LEU A 310 29.30 25.68 1.12
C LEU A 310 28.19 26.04 0.14
N ASN A 311 28.02 27.34 -0.15
CA ASN A 311 27.05 27.80 -1.14
C ASN A 311 27.43 27.39 -2.57
N ARG A 312 28.73 27.45 -2.94
CA ARG A 312 29.23 26.99 -4.24
C ARG A 312 29.01 25.48 -4.45
N ALA A 313 29.20 24.70 -3.40
CA ALA A 313 29.03 23.24 -3.39
C ALA A 313 27.57 22.78 -3.15
N LYS A 314 26.64 23.72 -2.93
CA LYS A 314 25.23 23.46 -2.57
C LYS A 314 25.04 22.63 -1.29
N LEU A 315 25.89 22.83 -0.29
CA LEU A 315 25.93 22.05 0.96
C LEU A 315 25.19 22.73 2.14
N SER A 316 24.40 23.79 1.90
CA SER A 316 23.61 24.49 2.95
C SER A 316 22.29 25.14 2.47
N GLN A 317 21.29 25.30 3.36
CA GLN A 317 20.00 25.98 3.08
C GLN A 317 19.83 27.33 3.83
N PRO A 318 19.19 28.37 3.22
CA PRO A 318 18.89 29.65 3.90
C PRO A 318 17.67 29.59 4.87
N LYS A 319 17.75 30.26 6.04
CA LYS A 319 16.84 30.18 7.23
C LYS A 319 15.43 30.80 7.13
N ALA A 320 14.53 30.28 7.97
CA ALA A 320 13.15 30.69 8.25
C ALA A 320 12.87 30.74 9.77
N THR A 321 12.57 31.90 10.35
CA THR A 321 12.07 32.05 11.74
C THR A 321 11.15 33.27 11.86
N ASP A 322 10.23 33.20 12.83
CA ASP A 322 9.25 34.17 13.33
C ASP A 322 7.83 34.04 12.74
N ILE A 323 6.86 33.48 13.50
CA ILE A 323 5.41 33.83 13.51
C ILE A 323 4.77 33.70 14.92
N PRO A 324 4.56 34.80 15.67
CA PRO A 324 3.67 34.88 16.86
C PRO A 324 2.14 34.96 16.58
N GLU A 325 1.28 34.63 17.58
CA GLU A 325 -0.22 34.60 17.54
C GLU A 325 -0.91 35.98 17.34
N ASN A 326 -0.15 37.06 17.18
CA ASN A 326 -0.61 38.41 16.86
C ASN A 326 -0.44 38.75 15.36
N ARG A 327 -0.33 37.72 14.52
CA ARG A 327 0.02 37.84 13.11
C ARG A 327 -1.11 37.53 12.17
N TYR A 328 -1.24 38.41 11.19
CA TYR A 328 -2.26 38.36 10.16
C TYR A 328 -1.63 38.53 8.79
N ILE A 329 -2.10 37.78 7.81
CA ILE A 329 -1.73 37.98 6.40
C ILE A 329 -2.72 39.00 5.82
N VAL A 330 -2.23 40.06 5.17
CA VAL A 330 -3.02 41.15 4.58
C VAL A 330 -2.66 41.34 3.11
N LYS A 331 -3.65 41.25 2.22
CA LYS A 331 -3.50 41.56 0.79
C LYS A 331 -4.04 42.95 0.48
N LEU A 332 -3.28 43.78 -0.24
CA LEU A 332 -3.72 45.06 -0.81
C LEU A 332 -4.09 44.90 -2.29
N LYS A 333 -5.07 45.70 -2.75
CA LYS A 333 -5.48 45.73 -4.16
C LYS A 333 -4.39 46.36 -5.04
N ASP A 334 -4.19 45.82 -6.25
CA ASP A 334 -2.99 46.05 -7.08
C ASP A 334 -2.65 47.50 -7.45
N THR A 335 -3.62 48.41 -7.40
CA THR A 335 -3.42 49.83 -7.73
C THR A 335 -2.98 50.67 -6.53
N LYS A 336 -2.85 50.08 -5.34
CA LYS A 336 -2.65 50.78 -4.08
C LYS A 336 -1.24 50.57 -3.53
N LYS A 337 -0.65 51.66 -3.04
CA LYS A 337 0.73 51.68 -2.56
C LYS A 337 0.79 51.42 -1.06
N LEU A 338 1.74 50.60 -0.65
CA LEU A 338 2.01 50.25 0.76
C LEU A 338 2.17 51.47 1.67
N SER A 339 2.78 52.56 1.18
CA SER A 339 2.99 53.79 1.94
C SER A 339 1.69 54.46 2.39
N THR A 340 0.63 54.36 1.57
CA THR A 340 -0.69 54.93 1.89
C THR A 340 -1.47 54.04 2.85
N PHE A 341 -1.25 52.73 2.78
CA PHE A 341 -1.81 51.75 3.72
C PHE A 341 -1.19 51.90 5.11
N LYS A 342 0.16 51.92 5.21
CA LYS A 342 0.91 52.10 6.48
C LYS A 342 0.43 53.31 7.28
N ALA A 343 0.37 54.48 6.64
CA ALA A 343 -0.08 55.72 7.29
C ALA A 343 -1.50 55.67 7.90
N LYS A 344 -2.38 54.76 7.43
CA LYS A 344 -3.74 54.59 7.96
C LYS A 344 -3.79 53.59 9.12
N VAL A 345 -3.01 52.51 9.02
CA VAL A 345 -3.02 51.42 9.99
C VAL A 345 -2.06 51.63 11.17
N ASP A 346 -1.15 52.60 11.08
CA ASP A 346 -0.28 53.05 12.19
C ASP A 346 -1.09 53.43 13.45
N SER A 347 -2.33 53.92 13.27
CA SER A 347 -3.24 54.28 14.36
C SER A 347 -4.05 53.11 14.94
N TYR A 348 -3.91 51.90 14.38
CA TYR A 348 -4.71 50.72 14.73
C TYR A 348 -3.96 49.69 15.59
N GLY A 349 -2.76 50.04 16.09
CA GLY A 349 -1.97 49.21 16.99
C GLY A 349 -1.08 48.18 16.28
N VAL A 350 -0.62 48.52 15.06
CA VAL A 350 0.28 47.67 14.27
C VAL A 350 1.73 47.87 14.69
N GLN A 351 2.42 46.78 15.00
CA GLN A 351 3.82 46.76 15.44
C GLN A 351 4.79 46.67 14.25
N SER A 352 4.47 45.82 13.26
CA SER A 352 5.27 45.65 12.04
C SER A 352 4.40 45.25 10.86
N ILE A 353 4.83 45.64 9.66
CA ILE A 353 4.20 45.27 8.38
C ILE A 353 5.30 44.99 7.38
N ASP A 354 5.50 43.71 7.12
CA ASP A 354 6.55 43.18 6.29
C ASP A 354 5.96 42.51 5.05
N PRO A 355 6.58 42.66 3.87
CA PRO A 355 6.13 41.93 2.68
C PRO A 355 6.11 40.42 2.94
N LEU A 356 5.07 39.73 2.46
CA LEU A 356 4.95 38.28 2.55
C LEU A 356 6.00 37.64 1.62
N ASN A 357 7.23 37.49 2.11
CA ASN A 357 8.37 37.09 1.31
C ASN A 357 8.57 35.56 1.29
N GLY A 358 8.44 34.98 0.10
CA GLY A 358 9.08 33.72 -0.29
C GLY A 358 10.18 33.98 -1.33
N LYS A 359 11.06 33.01 -1.60
CA LYS A 359 12.26 33.16 -2.46
C LYS A 359 12.00 33.51 -3.96
N THR A 360 10.78 33.85 -4.36
CA THR A 360 10.42 34.37 -5.71
C THR A 360 9.20 35.29 -5.64
N SER A 361 9.15 36.35 -6.46
CA SER A 361 8.26 37.53 -6.35
C SER A 361 6.78 37.33 -6.71
N VAL A 362 6.14 36.25 -6.26
CA VAL A 362 4.79 35.85 -6.72
C VAL A 362 3.63 36.53 -5.95
N PHE A 363 3.89 37.09 -4.76
CA PHE A 363 2.86 37.66 -3.87
C PHE A 363 2.92 39.19 -3.81
N GLU A 364 2.83 39.86 -4.96
CA GLU A 364 2.81 41.32 -5.02
C GLU A 364 1.67 41.88 -4.16
N ASN A 365 1.95 42.92 -3.38
CA ASN A 365 0.98 43.58 -2.52
C ASN A 365 0.40 42.72 -1.36
N MET A 366 1.06 41.61 -0.98
CA MET A 366 0.73 40.85 0.24
C MET A 366 1.75 41.09 1.35
N TYR A 367 1.26 41.20 2.58
CA TYR A 367 2.06 41.58 3.74
C TYR A 367 1.67 40.74 4.95
N VAL A 368 2.65 40.41 5.78
CA VAL A 368 2.41 39.96 7.14
C VAL A 368 2.36 41.18 8.04
N MET A 369 1.30 41.29 8.81
CA MET A 369 1.07 42.35 9.78
C MET A 369 1.07 41.76 11.19
N GLU A 370 1.88 42.32 12.07
CA GLU A 370 1.92 41.94 13.49
C GLU A 370 1.32 43.06 14.35
N LEU A 371 0.45 42.72 15.29
CA LEU A 371 -0.22 43.68 16.19
C LEU A 371 0.44 43.70 17.58
N ASP A 372 0.59 44.87 18.19
CA ASP A 372 1.23 45.03 19.51
C ASP A 372 0.34 44.46 20.63
N ASP A 373 0.88 43.55 21.45
CA ASP A 373 0.14 42.83 22.52
C ASP A 373 0.71 43.10 23.92
N SER A 374 1.25 44.30 24.14
CA SER A 374 1.92 44.71 25.38
C SER A 374 1.01 44.91 26.61
N ASP A 375 -0.30 44.63 26.54
CA ASP A 375 -1.22 44.79 27.67
C ASP A 375 -2.15 43.55 27.87
N LYS A 376 -1.67 42.58 28.65
CA LYS A 376 -2.30 41.28 28.95
C LYS A 376 -3.54 41.41 29.86
N SER A 377 -4.58 42.10 29.41
CA SER A 377 -5.91 42.03 30.02
C SER A 377 -6.92 41.38 29.06
N LYS A 378 -7.89 40.62 29.60
CA LYS A 378 -8.89 39.79 28.88
C LYS A 378 -9.80 40.53 27.87
N ALA A 379 -9.50 41.78 27.53
CA ALA A 379 -10.11 42.57 26.48
C ALA A 379 -9.29 42.59 25.16
N SER A 380 -8.07 42.03 25.10
CA SER A 380 -7.17 42.09 23.93
C SER A 380 -7.66 41.29 22.70
N VAL A 381 -8.47 40.24 22.88
CA VAL A 381 -9.12 39.53 21.75
C VAL A 381 -10.12 40.44 21.00
N SER A 382 -10.67 41.46 21.68
CA SER A 382 -11.60 42.43 21.06
C SER A 382 -10.88 43.56 20.33
N TYR A 383 -9.65 43.90 20.73
CA TYR A 383 -8.83 44.89 20.04
C TYR A 383 -8.22 44.31 18.76
N SER A 384 -7.78 43.05 18.75
CA SER A 384 -7.27 42.42 17.52
C SER A 384 -8.38 42.25 16.47
N LYS A 385 -9.58 41.78 16.85
CA LYS A 385 -10.69 41.62 15.88
C LYS A 385 -11.26 42.94 15.37
N ALA A 386 -11.43 43.96 16.22
CA ALA A 386 -11.93 45.26 15.79
C ALA A 386 -10.92 46.04 14.94
N SER A 387 -9.62 45.91 15.22
CA SER A 387 -8.56 46.47 14.36
C SER A 387 -8.45 45.69 13.05
N VAL A 388 -8.53 44.35 13.07
CA VAL A 388 -8.59 43.51 11.86
C VAL A 388 -9.83 43.82 11.03
N ASP A 389 -10.99 44.05 11.63
CA ASP A 389 -12.22 44.46 10.92
C ASP A 389 -12.12 45.88 10.34
N LYS A 390 -11.45 46.81 11.03
CA LYS A 390 -11.18 48.14 10.47
C LYS A 390 -10.23 48.06 9.28
N VAL A 391 -9.20 47.21 9.38
CA VAL A 391 -8.23 46.97 8.30
C VAL A 391 -8.92 46.26 7.12
N SER A 392 -9.72 45.23 7.36
CA SER A 392 -10.45 44.48 6.32
C SER A 392 -11.44 45.35 5.53
N ASN A 393 -12.01 46.37 6.17
CA ASN A 393 -12.95 47.31 5.56
C ASN A 393 -12.30 48.51 4.85
N LEU A 394 -10.97 48.65 4.88
CA LEU A 394 -10.28 49.71 4.15
C LEU A 394 -10.42 49.48 2.63
N PRO A 395 -10.69 50.52 1.82
CA PRO A 395 -10.86 50.36 0.38
C PRO A 395 -9.60 49.84 -0.32
N GLU A 396 -8.43 49.98 0.32
CA GLU A 396 -7.14 49.46 -0.13
C GLU A 396 -6.91 47.96 0.12
N VAL A 397 -7.64 47.34 1.05
CA VAL A 397 -7.44 45.93 1.47
C VAL A 397 -8.39 45.01 0.69
N GLU A 398 -7.85 43.86 0.29
CA GLU A 398 -8.57 42.81 -0.43
C GLU A 398 -9.03 41.70 0.53
N PHE A 399 -8.14 41.22 1.40
CA PHE A 399 -8.48 40.31 2.50
C PHE A 399 -7.46 40.36 3.64
N ILE A 400 -7.85 39.81 4.80
CA ILE A 400 -7.01 39.64 6.00
C ILE A 400 -7.40 38.37 6.77
N GLU A 401 -6.41 37.59 7.25
CA GLU A 401 -6.64 36.33 7.99
C GLU A 401 -5.57 36.03 9.07
N PRO A 402 -5.91 35.29 10.16
CA PRO A 402 -4.96 34.91 11.22
C PRO A 402 -4.12 33.66 10.88
N VAL A 403 -2.96 33.50 11.52
CA VAL A 403 -2.10 32.29 11.41
C VAL A 403 -2.44 31.24 12.51
N GLN A 404 -2.38 29.91 12.25
CA GLN A 404 -2.91 28.81 13.13
C GLN A 404 -1.93 27.62 13.40
N GLN A 405 -2.18 26.78 14.45
CA GLN A 405 -1.44 25.53 14.89
C GLN A 405 -2.36 24.37 15.46
N TYR A 406 -1.88 23.10 15.59
CA TYR A 406 -2.65 21.84 15.94
C TYR A 406 -1.91 20.75 16.84
N HIS A 407 -2.60 19.72 17.44
CA HIS A 407 -2.08 18.66 18.41
C HIS A 407 -2.69 17.18 18.35
N ALA A 408 -2.11 16.17 19.07
CA ALA A 408 -2.31 14.67 18.94
C ALA A 408 -3.15 13.88 20.02
N LEU A 409 -3.43 12.56 19.82
CA LEU A 409 -4.50 11.72 20.47
C LEU A 409 -4.11 10.31 21.07
N SER A 410 -2.83 9.95 21.26
CA SER A 410 -2.42 8.63 21.83
C SER A 410 -1.56 8.75 23.10
N THR A 411 -1.56 7.73 23.98
CA THR A 411 -0.74 7.65 25.20
C THR A 411 0.60 6.92 25.04
N ASP A 412 0.86 6.33 23.87
CA ASP A 412 2.15 5.69 23.56
C ASP A 412 3.18 6.77 23.19
N SER A 413 4.37 6.67 23.78
CA SER A 413 5.34 7.77 23.83
C SER A 413 5.84 8.23 22.45
N GLN A 414 5.79 7.35 21.44
CA GLN A 414 6.23 7.65 20.07
C GLN A 414 5.13 7.50 19.00
N TYR A 415 3.85 7.41 19.38
CA TYR A 415 2.74 7.31 18.41
C TYR A 415 2.68 8.47 17.42
N LEU A 416 3.09 9.67 17.85
CA LEU A 416 3.15 10.87 17.00
C LEU A 416 4.00 10.69 15.73
N TYR A 417 4.91 9.72 15.73
CA TYR A 417 5.78 9.43 14.59
C TYR A 417 5.16 8.42 13.61
N GLN A 418 4.07 7.74 13.98
CA GLN A 418 3.39 6.71 13.18
C GLN A 418 2.41 7.32 12.17
N TRP A 419 2.93 8.05 11.17
CA TRP A 419 2.12 8.70 10.15
C TRP A 419 1.20 7.73 9.40
N SER A 420 1.58 6.45 9.27
CA SER A 420 0.79 5.42 8.61
C SER A 420 -0.51 5.07 9.33
N LEU A 421 -0.61 5.41 10.62
CA LEU A 421 -1.83 5.28 11.43
C LEU A 421 -2.59 6.60 11.50
N LYS A 422 -1.87 7.72 11.54
CA LYS A 422 -2.45 9.07 11.60
C LYS A 422 -1.62 10.07 10.79
N ASN A 423 -2.12 10.43 9.62
CA ASN A 423 -1.54 11.47 8.78
C ASN A 423 -2.47 12.70 8.77
N ASP A 424 -2.09 13.71 9.56
CA ASP A 424 -2.83 14.97 9.68
C ASP A 424 -2.53 15.97 8.55
N GLY A 425 -1.58 15.66 7.67
CA GLY A 425 -1.14 16.52 6.58
C GLY A 425 -0.01 17.48 6.94
N GLU A 426 0.59 17.41 8.13
CA GLU A 426 1.74 18.27 8.48
C GLU A 426 2.99 17.94 7.64
N LYS A 427 3.21 16.64 7.36
CA LYS A 427 4.34 16.12 6.57
C LYS A 427 3.86 15.21 5.44
N GLY A 428 2.72 15.53 4.84
CA GLY A 428 2.06 14.63 3.89
C GLY A 428 0.74 15.17 3.33
N ILE A 429 0.01 14.29 2.64
CA ILE A 429 -1.40 14.51 2.32
C ILE A 429 -2.23 13.96 3.50
N LYS A 430 -3.09 14.81 4.05
CA LYS A 430 -4.01 14.40 5.12
C LYS A 430 -4.83 13.18 4.68
N ASP A 431 -5.04 12.23 5.59
CA ASP A 431 -5.79 10.99 5.35
C ASP A 431 -5.09 10.03 4.34
N ALA A 432 -3.82 10.26 4.01
CA ALA A 432 -2.97 9.33 3.26
C ALA A 432 -2.44 8.17 4.12
N ASP A 433 -3.15 7.83 5.20
CA ASP A 433 -2.89 6.71 6.10
C ASP A 433 -3.87 5.56 5.82
N ILE A 434 -3.84 4.52 6.66
CA ILE A 434 -4.77 3.39 6.57
C ILE A 434 -6.17 3.68 7.15
N GLN A 435 -6.42 4.91 7.62
CA GLN A 435 -7.61 5.32 8.38
C GLN A 435 -7.72 4.57 9.72
N TYR A 436 -6.63 4.52 10.48
CA TYR A 436 -6.56 3.75 11.73
C TYR A 436 -7.38 4.37 12.87
N GLU A 437 -7.37 5.69 13.05
CA GLU A 437 -8.14 6.38 14.10
C GLU A 437 -9.65 6.01 14.09
N PRO A 438 -10.40 6.15 12.96
CA PRO A 438 -11.79 5.72 12.92
C PRO A 438 -11.95 4.19 13.02
N LEU A 439 -10.96 3.41 12.59
CA LEU A 439 -10.95 1.96 12.80
C LEU A 439 -10.87 1.60 14.28
N LYS A 440 -9.97 2.24 15.06
CA LYS A 440 -9.82 2.03 16.50
C LYS A 440 -11.16 2.25 17.21
N GLU A 441 -11.86 3.34 16.89
CA GLU A 441 -13.21 3.60 17.42
C GLU A 441 -14.24 2.53 17.03
N LEU A 442 -14.21 2.07 15.77
CA LEU A 442 -15.12 1.05 15.25
C LEU A 442 -14.97 -0.29 15.98
N VAL A 443 -13.75 -0.65 16.40
CA VAL A 443 -13.46 -1.94 17.03
C VAL A 443 -13.38 -1.89 18.56
N ALA A 444 -13.17 -0.72 19.18
CA ALA A 444 -12.97 -0.57 20.63
C ALA A 444 -14.08 -1.20 21.50
N ALA A 445 -15.34 -1.19 21.05
CA ALA A 445 -16.47 -1.75 21.78
C ALA A 445 -16.76 -3.24 21.45
N LYS A 446 -15.93 -3.88 20.62
CA LYS A 446 -16.19 -5.22 20.09
C LYS A 446 -15.28 -6.26 20.74
N SER A 447 -15.86 -7.40 21.11
CA SER A 447 -15.08 -8.59 21.45
C SER A 447 -14.65 -9.27 20.16
N LEU A 448 -13.49 -8.87 19.65
CA LEU A 448 -12.81 -9.55 18.54
C LEU A 448 -12.16 -10.84 19.06
N ARG A 449 -12.09 -11.86 18.20
CA ARG A 449 -11.37 -13.11 18.51
C ARG A 449 -9.89 -12.96 18.20
N ASP A 450 -9.05 -13.61 18.98
CA ASP A 450 -7.64 -13.72 18.66
C ASP A 450 -7.45 -14.40 17.30
N THR A 451 -6.58 -13.83 16.47
CA THR A 451 -6.23 -14.36 15.15
C THR A 451 -4.72 -14.54 15.06
N THR A 452 -4.29 -15.78 14.80
CA THR A 452 -2.89 -16.09 14.58
C THR A 452 -2.42 -15.57 13.22
N ILE A 453 -1.40 -14.73 13.21
CA ILE A 453 -0.72 -14.19 12.02
C ILE A 453 0.72 -14.69 12.05
N ALA A 454 1.12 -15.50 11.07
CA ALA A 454 2.50 -15.94 10.99
C ALA A 454 3.37 -14.88 10.29
N VAL A 455 4.48 -14.52 10.93
CA VAL A 455 5.52 -13.65 10.35
C VAL A 455 6.67 -14.56 9.94
N ILE A 456 6.81 -14.76 8.63
CA ILE A 456 7.84 -15.60 8.03
C ILE A 456 8.98 -14.69 7.57
N ASP A 457 10.02 -14.58 8.40
CA ASP A 457 11.04 -13.52 8.30
C ASP A 457 12.37 -13.93 8.99
N THR A 458 13.13 -12.96 9.51
CA THR A 458 14.40 -13.07 10.26
C THR A 458 14.25 -13.51 11.71
N GLY A 459 13.01 -13.65 12.20
CA GLY A 459 12.69 -13.94 13.60
C GLY A 459 11.90 -12.82 14.24
N VAL A 460 11.59 -12.95 15.53
CA VAL A 460 10.93 -11.90 16.32
C VAL A 460 11.53 -11.88 17.72
N ASP A 461 11.96 -10.72 18.19
CA ASP A 461 12.31 -10.53 19.60
C ASP A 461 11.03 -10.48 20.46
N HIS A 462 10.65 -11.66 20.95
CA HIS A 462 9.48 -11.83 21.79
C HIS A 462 9.67 -11.33 23.24
N THR A 463 10.84 -10.79 23.60
CA THR A 463 11.12 -10.28 24.96
C THR A 463 10.66 -8.84 25.16
N LEU A 464 10.42 -8.11 24.08
CA LEU A 464 10.00 -6.71 24.09
C LEU A 464 8.61 -6.54 24.70
N ALA A 465 8.43 -5.53 25.54
CA ALA A 465 7.20 -5.22 26.25
C ALA A 465 6.03 -4.96 25.30
N ASP A 466 6.27 -4.29 24.17
CA ASP A 466 5.26 -4.04 23.14
C ASP A 466 4.79 -5.32 22.44
N LEU A 467 5.60 -6.37 22.41
CA LEU A 467 5.22 -7.65 21.83
C LEU A 467 4.77 -8.66 22.91
N SER A 468 4.91 -8.29 24.18
CA SER A 468 4.57 -9.14 25.32
C SER A 468 3.07 -9.44 25.32
N GLY A 469 2.73 -10.73 25.19
CA GLY A 469 1.35 -11.21 25.11
C GLY A 469 0.77 -11.26 23.69
N SER A 470 1.47 -10.68 22.69
CA SER A 470 1.11 -10.80 21.27
C SER A 470 1.83 -11.95 20.56
N ILE A 471 2.93 -12.49 21.10
CA ILE A 471 3.68 -13.59 20.47
C ILE A 471 3.21 -14.98 20.95
N GLU A 472 3.02 -15.92 20.02
CA GLU A 472 2.72 -17.34 20.30
C GLU A 472 4.01 -18.15 20.55
N GLY A 473 4.40 -18.28 21.82
CA GLY A 473 5.56 -19.08 22.21
C GLY A 473 6.88 -18.53 21.65
N ILE A 474 7.88 -19.41 21.49
CA ILE A 474 9.21 -19.06 20.98
C ILE A 474 9.31 -19.17 19.44
N GLY A 475 8.19 -19.42 18.76
CA GLY A 475 8.16 -19.62 17.31
C GLY A 475 8.88 -20.88 16.82
N LYS A 476 9.34 -20.85 15.56
CA LYS A 476 10.13 -21.90 14.92
C LYS A 476 11.15 -21.32 13.94
N THR A 477 12.39 -21.77 14.07
CA THR A 477 13.49 -21.50 13.12
C THR A 477 13.74 -22.68 12.18
N PHE A 478 14.07 -22.37 10.93
CA PHE A 478 14.49 -23.29 9.88
C PHE A 478 15.94 -23.05 9.43
N VAL A 479 16.57 -21.96 9.87
CA VAL A 479 17.89 -21.51 9.40
C VAL A 479 19.04 -22.06 10.27
N ASP A 480 18.76 -22.30 11.56
CA ASP A 480 19.75 -22.80 12.51
C ASP A 480 19.24 -24.03 13.31
N ASP A 481 20.15 -24.68 14.03
CA ASP A 481 19.86 -25.87 14.85
C ASP A 481 19.13 -25.53 16.17
N THR A 482 18.72 -24.27 16.36
CA THR A 482 18.01 -23.85 17.57
C THR A 482 16.51 -24.10 17.42
N SER A 483 15.77 -23.98 18.53
CA SER A 483 14.30 -24.03 18.49
C SER A 483 13.65 -22.66 18.53
N ASP A 484 14.41 -21.62 18.85
CA ASP A 484 13.93 -20.27 19.14
C ASP A 484 14.03 -19.40 17.88
N ALA A 485 12.93 -18.77 17.49
CA ALA A 485 12.87 -17.87 16.34
C ALA A 485 13.26 -16.43 16.74
N MET A 486 14.26 -16.28 17.60
CA MET A 486 14.79 -14.99 18.03
C MET A 486 15.41 -14.23 16.84
N ASP A 487 15.14 -12.93 16.79
CA ASP A 487 15.59 -12.05 15.72
C ASP A 487 17.01 -11.54 15.99
N ASP A 488 17.91 -11.78 15.04
CA ASP A 488 19.30 -11.32 15.04
C ASP A 488 19.61 -10.36 13.88
N ASN A 489 18.59 -9.93 13.13
CA ASN A 489 18.69 -8.96 12.05
C ASN A 489 17.91 -7.68 12.35
N GLY A 490 16.71 -7.83 12.90
CA GLY A 490 15.79 -6.77 13.32
C GLY A 490 14.60 -6.53 12.39
N HIS A 491 14.64 -7.07 11.16
CA HIS A 491 13.57 -6.87 10.17
C HIS A 491 12.24 -7.52 10.59
N GLY A 492 12.27 -8.76 11.10
CA GLY A 492 11.06 -9.49 11.47
C GLY A 492 10.40 -8.97 12.75
N THR A 493 11.19 -8.44 13.68
CA THR A 493 10.69 -7.71 14.85
C THR A 493 10.00 -6.40 14.44
N HIS A 494 10.57 -5.67 13.49
CA HIS A 494 9.97 -4.45 12.92
C HIS A 494 8.62 -4.74 12.26
N VAL A 495 8.56 -5.78 11.41
CA VAL A 495 7.33 -6.26 10.79
C VAL A 495 6.28 -6.66 11.83
N SER A 496 6.69 -7.35 12.90
CA SER A 496 5.80 -7.80 13.97
C SER A 496 5.25 -6.65 14.81
N GLY A 497 6.06 -5.61 15.06
CA GLY A 497 5.65 -4.39 15.74
C GLY A 497 4.53 -3.66 15.00
N ILE A 498 4.65 -3.50 13.68
CA ILE A 498 3.59 -2.90 12.85
C ILE A 498 2.26 -3.67 13.01
N ILE A 499 2.32 -5.00 13.03
CA ILE A 499 1.11 -5.84 13.09
C ILE A 499 0.48 -5.80 14.49
N ALA A 500 1.27 -6.04 15.54
CA ALA A 500 0.76 -6.52 16.82
C ALA A 500 1.40 -5.91 18.07
N ALA A 501 2.17 -4.82 17.95
CA ALA A 501 2.59 -4.06 19.13
C ALA A 501 1.37 -3.68 19.98
N ALA A 502 1.46 -3.86 21.28
CA ALA A 502 0.38 -3.61 22.22
C ALA A 502 0.11 -2.11 22.30
N ALA A 503 -1.09 -1.70 21.87
CA ALA A 503 -1.51 -0.31 21.92
C ALA A 503 -1.86 0.13 23.35
N ASP A 504 -1.66 1.42 23.63
CA ASP A 504 -2.05 2.08 24.89
C ASP A 504 -1.44 1.42 26.14
N ASN A 505 -0.25 0.80 26.00
CA ASN A 505 0.48 0.18 27.10
C ASN A 505 1.55 1.13 27.70
N HIS A 506 1.64 2.37 27.19
CA HIS A 506 2.60 3.42 27.55
C HIS A 506 4.03 3.18 27.06
N TYR A 507 4.31 2.03 26.46
CA TYR A 507 5.60 1.77 25.83
C TYR A 507 5.62 2.44 24.45
N SER A 508 6.49 1.95 23.57
CA SER A 508 7.06 2.78 22.52
C SER A 508 6.08 3.12 21.41
N MET A 509 5.28 2.16 20.94
CA MET A 509 4.46 2.29 19.74
C MET A 509 3.14 1.51 19.80
N SER A 510 2.24 1.82 18.88
CA SER A 510 0.97 1.10 18.70
C SER A 510 0.99 0.19 17.47
N GLY A 511 0.61 -1.07 17.63
CA GLY A 511 0.36 -1.98 16.52
C GLY A 511 -1.05 -1.82 15.95
N ILE A 512 -1.24 -2.31 14.73
CA ILE A 512 -2.51 -2.16 14.01
C ILE A 512 -3.60 -3.09 14.55
N ASN A 513 -3.25 -4.32 14.96
CA ASN A 513 -4.21 -5.34 15.34
C ASN A 513 -3.95 -5.88 16.75
N SER A 514 -4.66 -5.32 17.74
CA SER A 514 -4.59 -5.76 19.14
C SER A 514 -5.14 -7.17 19.40
N SER A 515 -5.85 -7.76 18.43
CA SER A 515 -6.32 -9.16 18.49
C SER A 515 -5.40 -10.12 17.72
N ALA A 516 -4.28 -9.64 17.18
CA ALA A 516 -3.32 -10.51 16.52
C ALA A 516 -2.51 -11.31 17.55
N LYS A 517 -2.22 -12.56 17.21
CA LYS A 517 -1.20 -13.38 17.84
C LYS A 517 -0.15 -13.73 16.81
N ILE A 518 1.07 -13.23 16.96
CA ILE A 518 2.16 -13.47 16.02
C ILE A 518 2.71 -14.86 16.24
N LEU A 519 2.76 -15.67 15.18
CA LEU A 519 3.53 -16.91 15.13
C LEU A 519 4.88 -16.61 14.46
N PRO A 520 5.99 -16.50 15.19
CA PRO A 520 7.30 -16.24 14.59
C PRO A 520 7.80 -17.46 13.83
N VAL A 521 8.20 -17.26 12.57
CA VAL A 521 8.75 -18.31 11.73
C VAL A 521 10.03 -17.78 11.07
N LYS A 522 11.19 -18.14 11.64
CA LYS A 522 12.49 -17.69 11.15
C LYS A 522 12.94 -18.54 9.96
N VAL A 523 13.02 -17.91 8.80
CA VAL A 523 13.48 -18.50 7.52
C VAL A 523 14.58 -17.68 6.86
N LEU A 524 14.90 -16.51 7.41
CA LEU A 524 16.02 -15.66 7.00
C LEU A 524 17.07 -15.62 8.12
N ASP A 525 18.34 -15.60 7.75
CA ASP A 525 19.50 -15.54 8.65
C ASP A 525 19.78 -14.10 9.12
N ALA A 526 20.83 -13.93 9.93
CA ALA A 526 21.26 -12.62 10.45
C ALA A 526 21.61 -11.59 9.37
N SER A 527 21.89 -12.02 8.12
CA SER A 527 22.11 -11.14 6.98
C SER A 527 20.81 -10.70 6.27
N GLY A 528 19.67 -11.28 6.67
CA GLY A 528 18.38 -11.10 6.00
C GLY A 528 18.19 -12.02 4.79
N SER A 529 19.04 -13.04 4.62
CA SER A 529 18.99 -13.96 3.47
C SER A 529 18.40 -15.31 3.88
N GLY A 530 17.70 -16.00 2.98
CA GLY A 530 17.16 -17.33 3.28
C GLY A 530 17.01 -18.24 2.08
N ASP A 531 17.04 -19.54 2.35
CA ASP A 531 16.99 -20.58 1.34
C ASP A 531 15.54 -20.94 0.96
N THR A 532 15.36 -21.40 -0.28
CA THR A 532 14.04 -21.64 -0.86
C THR A 532 13.25 -22.72 -0.10
N GLU A 533 13.93 -23.78 0.35
CA GLU A 533 13.34 -24.86 1.14
C GLU A 533 12.85 -24.39 2.51
N ASP A 534 13.61 -23.53 3.19
CA ASP A 534 13.29 -23.05 4.54
C ASP A 534 12.08 -22.13 4.50
N ILE A 535 12.01 -21.25 3.50
CA ILE A 535 10.83 -20.43 3.23
C ILE A 535 9.60 -21.32 2.97
N ALA A 536 9.74 -22.35 2.13
CA ALA A 536 8.63 -23.26 1.82
C ALA A 536 8.18 -24.09 3.04
N TYR A 537 9.12 -24.56 3.87
CA TYR A 537 8.82 -25.25 5.12
C TYR A 537 8.18 -24.31 6.14
N GLY A 538 8.63 -23.06 6.22
CA GLY A 538 8.03 -22.01 7.05
C GLY A 538 6.57 -21.75 6.69
N ILE A 539 6.26 -21.59 5.39
CA ILE A 539 4.88 -21.39 4.91
C ILE A 539 4.00 -22.59 5.28
N LYS A 540 4.50 -23.81 5.05
CA LYS A 540 3.78 -25.03 5.41
C LYS A 540 3.56 -25.14 6.92
N TYR A 541 4.59 -24.86 7.71
CA TYR A 541 4.55 -24.89 9.16
C TYR A 541 3.52 -23.90 9.71
N ALA A 542 3.52 -22.66 9.22
CA ALA A 542 2.53 -21.65 9.60
C ALA A 542 1.10 -22.14 9.36
N ALA A 543 0.83 -22.67 8.15
CA ALA A 543 -0.49 -23.18 7.80
C ALA A 543 -0.92 -24.39 8.66
N ASP A 544 0.02 -25.26 9.03
CA ASP A 544 -0.26 -26.43 9.88
C ASP A 544 -0.44 -26.06 11.37
N ASN A 545 0.14 -24.94 11.81
CA ASN A 545 0.10 -24.47 13.19
C ASN A 545 -0.91 -23.33 13.41
N GLY A 546 -2.00 -23.32 12.63
CA GLY A 546 -3.18 -22.55 12.94
C GLY A 546 -3.19 -21.10 12.45
N ALA A 547 -2.13 -20.65 11.75
CA ALA A 547 -2.08 -19.33 11.13
C ALA A 547 -3.31 -19.11 10.24
N LYS A 548 -3.94 -17.94 10.38
CA LYS A 548 -5.05 -17.49 9.53
C LYS A 548 -4.57 -16.50 8.47
N VAL A 549 -3.51 -15.78 8.80
CA VAL A 549 -2.78 -14.90 7.88
C VAL A 549 -1.30 -15.28 7.91
N ILE A 550 -0.64 -15.24 6.76
CA ILE A 550 0.82 -15.32 6.62
C ILE A 550 1.30 -14.00 6.03
N ASN A 551 2.27 -13.36 6.68
CA ASN A 551 3.00 -12.21 6.15
C ASN A 551 4.36 -12.65 5.61
N LEU A 552 4.64 -12.33 4.36
CA LEU A 552 5.91 -12.57 3.66
C LEU A 552 6.51 -11.23 3.24
N SER A 553 7.25 -10.60 4.13
CA SER A 553 8.01 -9.37 3.86
C SER A 553 9.38 -9.70 3.25
N LEU A 554 9.40 -10.60 2.26
CA LEU A 554 10.58 -11.11 1.57
C LEU A 554 10.27 -11.27 0.08
N GLY A 555 11.31 -11.33 -0.74
CA GLY A 555 11.18 -11.43 -2.19
C GLY A 555 12.39 -12.06 -2.85
N GLY A 556 12.20 -12.56 -4.08
CA GLY A 556 13.22 -13.22 -4.87
C GLY A 556 12.68 -13.71 -6.22
N PRO A 557 13.47 -14.53 -6.94
CA PRO A 557 13.04 -15.11 -8.21
C PRO A 557 11.95 -16.17 -8.05
N TYR A 558 11.20 -16.45 -9.12
CA TYR A 558 10.14 -17.46 -9.13
C TYR A 558 10.63 -18.84 -8.65
N SER A 559 9.87 -19.45 -7.73
CA SER A 559 10.12 -20.80 -7.23
C SER A 559 8.86 -21.66 -7.27
N ARG A 560 8.93 -22.79 -7.97
CA ARG A 560 7.84 -23.78 -7.99
C ARG A 560 7.61 -24.41 -6.61
N THR A 561 8.66 -24.54 -5.79
CA THR A 561 8.57 -25.13 -4.45
C THR A 561 7.76 -24.22 -3.53
N ILE A 562 8.07 -22.93 -3.53
CA ILE A 562 7.32 -21.93 -2.77
C ILE A 562 5.88 -21.84 -3.33
N GLU A 563 5.66 -21.92 -4.65
CA GLU A 563 4.30 -21.94 -5.25
C GLU A 563 3.44 -23.07 -4.71
N TYR A 564 4.01 -24.27 -4.56
CA TYR A 564 3.31 -25.39 -3.93
C TYR A 564 2.98 -25.14 -2.45
N ALA A 565 3.89 -24.49 -1.71
CA ALA A 565 3.64 -24.14 -0.31
C ALA A 565 2.55 -23.07 -0.17
N LEU A 566 2.55 -22.05 -1.04
CA LEU A 566 1.51 -21.03 -1.11
C LEU A 566 0.16 -21.65 -1.46
N GLN A 567 0.10 -22.51 -2.48
CA GLN A 567 -1.11 -23.25 -2.84
C GLN A 567 -1.61 -24.10 -1.66
N TYR A 568 -0.70 -24.76 -0.93
CA TYR A 568 -1.04 -25.56 0.25
C TYR A 568 -1.68 -24.70 1.34
N ALA A 569 -1.04 -23.61 1.74
CA ALA A 569 -1.56 -22.68 2.74
C ALA A 569 -2.92 -22.08 2.32
N TYR A 570 -3.04 -21.64 1.05
CA TYR A 570 -4.30 -21.14 0.50
C TYR A 570 -5.42 -22.20 0.56
N SER A 571 -5.11 -23.47 0.23
CA SER A 571 -6.08 -24.57 0.29
C SER A 571 -6.57 -24.89 1.71
N LYS A 572 -5.79 -24.51 2.73
CA LYS A 572 -6.16 -24.59 4.16
C LYS A 572 -6.99 -23.40 4.62
N GLY A 573 -7.26 -22.44 3.74
CA GLY A 573 -8.00 -21.22 4.03
C GLY A 573 -7.15 -20.15 4.71
N VAL A 574 -5.83 -20.20 4.56
CA VAL A 574 -4.91 -19.18 5.08
C VAL A 574 -4.80 -18.04 4.05
N THR A 575 -5.01 -16.81 4.49
CA THR A 575 -4.76 -15.62 3.67
C THR A 575 -3.26 -15.34 3.66
N ILE A 576 -2.67 -15.08 2.50
CA ILE A 576 -1.22 -14.87 2.38
C ILE A 576 -0.99 -13.47 1.82
N VAL A 577 -0.15 -12.68 2.46
CA VAL A 577 0.19 -11.31 2.08
C VAL A 577 1.68 -11.24 1.81
N ALA A 578 2.09 -10.67 0.68
CA ALA A 578 3.48 -10.65 0.25
C ALA A 578 3.91 -9.28 -0.31
N ALA A 579 5.14 -8.88 0.01
CA ALA A 579 5.75 -7.64 -0.46
C ALA A 579 6.13 -7.72 -1.95
N SER A 580 5.78 -6.70 -2.73
CA SER A 580 5.93 -6.70 -4.20
C SER A 580 7.38 -6.58 -4.70
N GLY A 581 8.33 -6.11 -3.88
CA GLY A 581 9.72 -5.84 -4.29
C GLY A 581 10.13 -4.38 -4.07
N ASN A 582 11.43 -4.09 -4.14
CA ASN A 582 12.00 -2.79 -3.76
C ASN A 582 12.95 -2.21 -4.83
N GLU A 583 12.79 -2.59 -6.08
CA GLU A 583 13.66 -2.22 -7.20
C GLU A 583 13.07 -1.12 -8.10
N GLY A 584 11.81 -0.71 -7.89
CA GLY A 584 11.11 0.28 -8.71
C GLY A 584 10.82 -0.21 -10.14
N MET A 585 10.69 -1.53 -10.33
CA MET A 585 10.52 -2.15 -11.65
C MET A 585 9.06 -2.57 -11.93
N ASP A 586 8.68 -2.59 -13.21
CA ASP A 586 7.43 -3.19 -13.75
C ASP A 586 7.50 -4.73 -13.75
N GLU A 587 7.91 -5.30 -12.63
CA GLU A 587 7.95 -6.73 -12.38
C GLU A 587 7.83 -7.03 -10.87
N LEU A 588 6.78 -7.75 -10.50
CA LEU A 588 6.55 -8.13 -9.12
C LEU A 588 7.48 -9.28 -8.69
N SER A 589 8.16 -9.07 -7.57
CA SER A 589 8.99 -10.07 -6.92
C SER A 589 8.16 -11.30 -6.52
N TYR A 590 8.81 -12.46 -6.44
CA TYR A 590 8.17 -13.68 -5.97
C TYR A 590 8.47 -13.85 -4.47
N PRO A 591 7.48 -14.12 -3.60
CA PRO A 591 6.18 -14.74 -3.88
C PRO A 591 5.01 -13.82 -4.23
N ALA A 592 5.16 -12.49 -4.20
CA ALA A 592 4.05 -11.57 -4.42
C ALA A 592 3.40 -11.65 -5.81
N SER A 593 4.12 -12.08 -6.84
CA SER A 593 3.54 -12.37 -8.16
C SER A 593 2.67 -13.65 -8.22
N SER A 594 2.54 -14.40 -7.12
CA SER A 594 1.68 -15.59 -7.07
C SER A 594 0.21 -15.21 -6.95
N LYS A 595 -0.66 -15.90 -7.68
CA LYS A 595 -2.13 -15.73 -7.58
C LYS A 595 -2.72 -16.16 -6.22
N TYR A 596 -1.92 -16.78 -5.35
CA TYR A 596 -2.32 -17.23 -4.01
C TYR A 596 -2.01 -16.20 -2.93
N THR A 597 -1.32 -15.12 -3.29
CA THR A 597 -0.93 -14.03 -2.39
C THR A 597 -1.70 -12.77 -2.72
N ILE A 598 -1.96 -11.98 -1.69
CA ILE A 598 -2.31 -10.56 -1.83
C ILE A 598 -0.97 -9.82 -1.99
N SER A 599 -0.72 -9.29 -3.18
CA SER A 599 0.49 -8.56 -3.55
C SER A 599 0.42 -7.10 -3.08
N VAL A 600 1.42 -6.66 -2.30
CA VAL A 600 1.41 -5.36 -1.63
C VAL A 600 2.57 -4.47 -2.07
N GLY A 601 2.24 -3.32 -2.64
CA GLY A 601 3.18 -2.22 -2.93
C GLY A 601 3.21 -1.16 -1.84
N ALA A 602 4.16 -0.23 -1.92
CA ALA A 602 4.41 0.76 -0.87
C ALA A 602 3.97 2.16 -1.29
N THR A 603 3.34 2.91 -0.38
CA THR A 603 3.12 4.35 -0.49
C THR A 603 3.93 5.14 0.53
N ASN A 604 4.06 6.45 0.29
CA ASN A 604 4.64 7.40 1.22
C ASN A 604 3.58 8.36 1.80
N SER A 605 4.01 9.26 2.70
CA SER A 605 3.11 10.20 3.38
C SER A 605 2.45 11.22 2.45
N LEU A 606 2.92 11.37 1.21
CA LEU A 606 2.34 12.22 0.16
C LEU A 606 1.27 11.49 -0.66
N ASP A 607 0.88 10.29 -0.24
CA ASP A 607 -0.08 9.45 -0.95
C ASP A 607 0.35 9.06 -2.37
N LEU A 608 1.66 8.98 -2.58
CA LEU A 608 2.26 8.51 -3.82
C LEU A 608 2.76 7.09 -3.63
N VAL A 609 2.67 6.28 -4.68
CA VAL A 609 3.41 5.01 -4.74
C VAL A 609 4.90 5.36 -4.65
N SER A 610 5.61 4.63 -3.80
CA SER A 610 7.02 4.89 -3.50
C SER A 610 7.86 4.51 -4.73
N ASP A 611 8.88 5.30 -5.03
CA ASP A 611 9.75 5.15 -6.21
C ASP A 611 10.46 3.79 -6.27
N TYR A 612 10.75 3.19 -5.11
CA TYR A 612 11.32 1.85 -5.00
C TYR A 612 10.28 0.73 -5.11
N SER A 613 8.96 1.00 -5.00
CA SER A 613 7.95 -0.07 -5.01
C SER A 613 7.90 -0.71 -6.38
N ASN A 614 8.09 -2.02 -6.47
CA ASN A 614 7.79 -2.72 -7.71
C ASN A 614 6.29 -2.64 -7.99
N TYR A 615 5.97 -2.66 -9.28
CA TYR A 615 4.62 -2.53 -9.78
C TYR A 615 4.43 -3.48 -10.95
N GLY A 616 3.21 -3.52 -11.50
CA GLY A 616 2.90 -4.30 -12.67
C GLY A 616 1.69 -5.21 -12.50
N LYS A 617 1.51 -6.07 -13.51
CA LYS A 617 0.35 -6.97 -13.57
C LYS A 617 0.32 -7.92 -12.38
N GLY A 618 -0.78 -7.87 -11.62
CA GLY A 618 -1.01 -8.74 -10.47
C GLY A 618 -0.72 -8.07 -9.13
N LEU A 619 -0.37 -6.78 -9.12
CA LEU A 619 -0.32 -5.98 -7.90
C LEU A 619 -1.76 -5.79 -7.41
N ASP A 620 -2.06 -6.14 -6.15
CA ASP A 620 -3.44 -6.04 -5.66
C ASP A 620 -3.70 -4.69 -5.01
N ILE A 621 -2.82 -4.25 -4.13
CA ILE A 621 -3.05 -3.07 -3.30
C ILE A 621 -1.73 -2.41 -2.91
N VAL A 622 -1.77 -1.14 -2.57
CA VAL A 622 -0.63 -0.45 -1.96
C VAL A 622 -0.95 -0.02 -0.52
N ALA A 623 0.06 0.07 0.34
CA ALA A 623 -0.08 0.49 1.73
C ALA A 623 1.14 1.31 2.19
N PRO A 624 1.06 2.07 3.29
CA PRO A 624 2.19 2.83 3.82
C PRO A 624 3.45 1.98 4.00
N GLY A 625 4.54 2.35 3.32
CA GLY A 625 5.80 1.60 3.36
C GLY A 625 7.06 2.46 3.47
N THR A 626 6.96 3.79 3.33
CA THR A 626 8.11 4.71 3.45
C THR A 626 8.17 5.36 4.84
N ASP A 627 9.36 5.39 5.44
CA ASP A 627 9.64 6.00 6.74
C ASP A 627 8.66 5.50 7.82
N ILE A 628 8.52 4.17 7.92
CA ILE A 628 7.65 3.51 8.90
C ILE A 628 8.45 3.23 10.17
N PRO A 629 8.13 3.87 11.31
CA PRO A 629 8.79 3.57 12.57
C PRO A 629 8.20 2.30 13.16
N SER A 630 9.06 1.37 13.57
CA SER A 630 8.66 0.22 14.39
C SER A 630 9.81 -0.28 15.26
N ILE A 631 9.48 -1.11 16.24
CA ILE A 631 10.40 -1.64 17.24
C ILE A 631 11.36 -2.67 16.64
N VAL A 632 12.62 -2.65 17.07
CA VAL A 632 13.67 -3.62 16.67
C VAL A 632 14.27 -4.29 17.92
N PRO A 633 15.06 -5.37 17.81
CA PRO A 633 15.54 -6.17 18.95
C PRO A 633 16.36 -5.41 20.00
N ASP A 634 16.99 -4.29 19.61
CA ASP A 634 17.69 -3.43 20.56
C ASP A 634 16.76 -2.56 21.41
N GLY A 635 15.44 -2.65 21.21
CA GLY A 635 14.42 -1.91 21.95
C GLY A 635 14.14 -0.50 21.41
N ASN A 636 14.89 0.00 20.42
CA ASN A 636 14.56 1.29 19.79
C ASN A 636 13.41 1.15 18.80
N LEU A 637 12.72 2.27 18.56
CA LEU A 637 12.02 2.48 17.29
C LEU A 637 12.99 2.91 16.21
N THR A 638 12.86 2.28 15.04
CA THR A 638 13.67 2.58 13.86
C THR A 638 12.79 2.83 12.65
N TYR A 639 13.07 3.89 11.90
CA TYR A 639 12.47 4.11 10.59
C TYR A 639 13.04 3.13 9.57
N MET A 640 12.16 2.38 8.90
CA MET A 640 12.50 1.56 7.73
C MET A 640 11.57 1.90 6.57
N SER A 641 12.09 1.76 5.35
CA SER A 641 11.37 1.98 4.10
C SER A 641 11.43 0.73 3.24
N GLY A 642 10.27 0.30 2.72
CA GLY A 642 10.17 -0.88 1.86
C GLY A 642 8.74 -1.39 1.73
N THR A 643 8.47 -2.16 0.68
CA THR A 643 7.24 -2.96 0.54
C THR A 643 7.11 -3.98 1.68
N SER A 644 8.22 -4.35 2.30
CA SER A 644 8.29 -5.11 3.56
C SER A 644 7.59 -4.45 4.74
N MET A 645 7.49 -3.12 4.77
CA MET A 645 6.75 -2.37 5.79
C MET A 645 5.30 -2.11 5.37
N ALA A 646 4.97 -2.18 4.08
CA ALA A 646 3.61 -2.08 3.57
C ALA A 646 2.80 -3.37 3.77
N ALA A 647 3.39 -4.54 3.46
CA ALA A 647 2.77 -5.85 3.65
C ALA A 647 2.17 -6.09 5.06
N PRO A 648 2.86 -5.79 6.18
CA PRO A 648 2.31 -5.98 7.51
C PRO A 648 1.07 -5.12 7.81
N HIS A 649 0.90 -3.96 7.17
CA HIS A 649 -0.35 -3.20 7.29
C HIS A 649 -1.53 -4.00 6.73
N VAL A 650 -1.38 -4.59 5.54
CA VAL A 650 -2.41 -5.41 4.90
C VAL A 650 -2.64 -6.71 5.70
N ALA A 651 -1.58 -7.35 6.19
CA ALA A 651 -1.68 -8.57 7.01
C ALA A 651 -2.44 -8.32 8.32
N ALA A 652 -2.18 -7.19 8.98
CA ALA A 652 -2.88 -6.80 10.20
C ALA A 652 -4.38 -6.65 9.96
N ILE A 653 -4.79 -5.98 8.87
CA ILE A 653 -6.21 -5.78 8.54
C ILE A 653 -6.87 -7.09 8.11
N ALA A 654 -6.20 -7.93 7.32
CA ALA A 654 -6.66 -9.29 7.05
C ALA A 654 -6.94 -10.06 8.35
N GLY A 655 -6.07 -9.90 9.35
CA GLY A 655 -6.26 -10.44 10.69
C GLY A 655 -7.52 -9.91 11.38
N ILE A 656 -7.77 -8.59 11.36
CA ILE A 656 -8.97 -7.99 11.96
C ILE A 656 -10.25 -8.48 11.27
N LEU A 657 -10.23 -8.61 9.94
CA LEU A 657 -11.37 -9.13 9.17
C LEU A 657 -11.72 -10.56 9.61
N LEU A 658 -10.70 -11.41 9.82
CA LEU A 658 -10.86 -12.79 10.27
C LEU A 658 -11.21 -12.90 11.77
N SER A 659 -10.70 -11.99 12.60
CA SER A 659 -11.10 -11.84 14.01
C SER A 659 -12.59 -11.49 14.13
N HIS A 660 -13.10 -10.66 13.22
CA HIS A 660 -14.50 -10.26 13.17
C HIS A 660 -15.39 -11.34 12.55
N ASN A 661 -14.96 -11.94 11.44
CA ASN A 661 -15.67 -13.03 10.76
C ASN A 661 -14.71 -14.16 10.33
N PRO A 662 -14.50 -15.20 11.17
CA PRO A 662 -13.53 -16.26 10.90
C PRO A 662 -13.98 -17.25 9.82
N LYS A 663 -15.14 -17.02 9.18
CA LYS A 663 -15.62 -17.83 8.05
C LYS A 663 -15.19 -17.26 6.70
N LEU A 664 -14.64 -16.05 6.66
CA LEU A 664 -14.12 -15.46 5.44
C LEU A 664 -13.03 -16.36 4.86
N LYS A 665 -13.13 -16.60 3.55
CA LYS A 665 -12.10 -17.29 2.77
C LYS A 665 -11.05 -16.30 2.28
N PRO A 666 -9.84 -16.75 1.90
CA PRO A 666 -8.78 -15.88 1.39
C PRO A 666 -9.25 -14.92 0.28
N ALA A 667 -9.96 -15.42 -0.73
CA ALA A 667 -10.51 -14.58 -1.81
C ALA A 667 -11.56 -13.55 -1.34
N GLU A 668 -12.30 -13.83 -0.26
CA GLU A 668 -13.26 -12.88 0.30
C GLU A 668 -12.54 -11.78 1.11
N VAL A 669 -11.43 -12.13 1.78
CA VAL A 669 -10.56 -11.16 2.46
C VAL A 669 -9.88 -10.23 1.46
N GLU A 670 -9.25 -10.78 0.43
CA GLU A 670 -8.66 -10.05 -0.70
C GLU A 670 -9.70 -9.08 -1.30
N LYS A 671 -10.87 -9.60 -1.66
CA LYS A 671 -11.96 -8.79 -2.23
C LYS A 671 -12.39 -7.64 -1.34
N LEU A 672 -12.51 -7.85 -0.02
CA LEU A 672 -12.87 -6.79 0.92
C LEU A 672 -11.81 -5.68 0.98
N LEU A 673 -10.53 -6.05 0.94
CA LEU A 673 -9.41 -5.11 0.92
C LEU A 673 -9.39 -4.32 -0.40
N THR A 674 -9.54 -4.99 -1.54
CA THR A 674 -9.46 -4.35 -2.87
C THR A 674 -10.70 -3.54 -3.21
N ASP A 675 -11.91 -4.01 -2.89
CA ASP A 675 -13.18 -3.29 -3.17
C ASP A 675 -13.27 -1.95 -2.41
N THR A 676 -12.58 -1.84 -1.28
CA THR A 676 -12.64 -0.68 -0.37
C THR A 676 -11.42 0.22 -0.45
N ALA A 677 -10.41 -0.18 -1.22
CA ALA A 677 -9.20 0.59 -1.46
C ALA A 677 -9.54 1.98 -1.99
N LYS A 678 -8.78 2.98 -1.53
CA LYS A 678 -8.90 4.37 -1.98
C LYS A 678 -7.91 4.62 -3.12
N ASN A 679 -8.26 5.48 -4.07
CA ASN A 679 -7.29 5.91 -5.07
C ASN A 679 -6.14 6.67 -4.37
N VAL A 680 -4.92 6.50 -4.89
CA VAL A 680 -3.75 7.31 -4.51
C VAL A 680 -3.87 8.71 -5.12
N ALA A 681 -3.10 9.68 -4.63
CA ALA A 681 -3.26 11.09 -5.02
C ALA A 681 -2.86 11.37 -6.47
N PHE A 682 -2.01 10.55 -7.07
CA PHE A 682 -1.59 10.68 -8.46
C PHE A 682 -1.94 9.39 -9.21
N GLU A 683 -2.87 9.49 -10.16
CA GLU A 683 -3.03 8.50 -11.21
C GLU A 683 -2.06 8.92 -12.33
N GLU A 684 -1.07 8.09 -12.66
CA GLU A 684 -0.27 8.33 -13.87
C GLU A 684 -1.19 8.26 -15.09
N GLU A 685 -1.50 9.40 -15.67
CA GLU A 685 -1.84 9.46 -17.09
C GLU A 685 -0.52 9.29 -17.84
N ASP A 686 -0.14 8.04 -18.14
CA ASP A 686 0.94 7.77 -19.07
C ASP A 686 0.74 8.64 -20.31
N ASN A 687 1.82 9.21 -20.86
CA ASN A 687 1.77 10.18 -21.95
C ASN A 687 0.89 9.60 -23.07
N GLN A 688 -0.39 9.96 -23.09
CA GLN A 688 -1.28 9.61 -24.18
C GLN A 688 -0.72 10.36 -25.37
N LEU A 689 0.15 9.69 -26.13
CA LEU A 689 0.53 10.16 -27.44
C LEU A 689 -0.81 10.46 -28.14
N PRO A 690 -1.05 11.70 -28.56
CA PRO A 690 -2.29 12.01 -29.25
C PRO A 690 -2.45 11.02 -30.40
N PRO A 691 -3.63 10.40 -30.57
CA PRO A 691 -3.82 9.48 -31.67
C PRO A 691 -3.55 10.26 -32.95
N GLU A 692 -2.50 9.84 -33.66
CA GLU A 692 -1.95 10.45 -34.89
C GLU A 692 -0.98 11.64 -34.69
N VAL A 693 0.24 11.37 -34.26
CA VAL A 693 1.40 12.04 -34.87
C VAL A 693 2.34 10.99 -35.46
N ILE A 694 2.02 10.56 -36.68
CA ILE A 694 2.99 9.87 -37.52
C ILE A 694 4.05 10.91 -37.91
N ILE A 695 5.14 11.01 -37.15
CA ILE A 695 6.36 11.65 -37.67
C ILE A 695 7.00 10.63 -38.61
N VAL A 696 6.61 10.68 -39.89
CA VAL A 696 7.40 10.04 -40.94
C VAL A 696 8.69 10.86 -41.04
N ASN A 697 9.78 10.35 -40.47
CA ASN A 697 11.09 10.93 -40.65
C ASN A 697 11.54 10.60 -42.09
N PRO A 698 11.63 11.56 -43.04
CA PRO A 698 11.97 11.25 -44.41
C PRO A 698 13.49 11.32 -44.56
N GLY A 699 14.13 10.16 -44.52
CA GLY A 699 15.49 10.03 -45.05
C GLY A 699 16.44 9.25 -44.16
N TYR A 700 16.33 7.93 -44.19
CA TYR A 700 17.50 7.06 -44.21
C TYR A 700 17.26 5.98 -45.28
N PRO A 701 18.21 5.76 -46.20
CA PRO A 701 18.06 4.77 -47.25
C PRO A 701 18.08 3.35 -46.67
N GLU A 702 17.25 2.51 -47.27
CA GLU A 702 17.08 1.07 -47.05
C GLU A 702 18.42 0.34 -47.10
N ASP A 703 18.81 -0.28 -45.99
CA ASP A 703 19.59 -1.51 -46.02
C ASP A 703 18.69 -2.60 -45.42
N GLU A 704 18.39 -3.59 -46.26
CA GLU A 704 17.51 -4.72 -46.03
C GLU A 704 18.10 -5.72 -45.02
N GLU A 705 17.19 -6.49 -44.40
CA GLU A 705 17.40 -7.66 -43.53
C GLU A 705 17.52 -7.39 -42.02
N ASP A 706 16.36 -7.24 -41.37
CA ASP A 706 15.95 -8.10 -40.24
C ASP A 706 14.43 -7.97 -40.01
N GLU A 707 13.67 -8.95 -40.53
CA GLU A 707 12.27 -9.17 -40.17
C GLU A 707 12.20 -9.84 -38.78
N GLU A 708 12.31 -9.06 -37.70
CA GLU A 708 11.78 -9.44 -36.38
C GLU A 708 11.07 -8.25 -35.72
N ASP A 709 9.78 -8.13 -36.03
CA ASP A 709 8.71 -7.89 -35.04
C ASP A 709 8.96 -6.71 -34.06
N GLU A 710 8.87 -5.46 -34.55
CA GLU A 710 8.51 -4.31 -33.70
C GLU A 710 7.04 -4.47 -33.25
N ARG A 711 6.82 -5.40 -32.32
CA ARG A 711 5.62 -5.45 -31.50
C ARG A 711 5.69 -4.25 -30.56
N TYR A 712 5.09 -3.13 -30.97
CA TYR A 712 4.50 -2.18 -30.04
C TYR A 712 3.83 -2.97 -28.90
N PRO A 713 4.07 -2.63 -27.62
CA PRO A 713 3.43 -3.34 -26.53
C PRO A 713 1.92 -3.29 -26.78
N ILE A 714 1.30 -4.46 -26.82
CA ILE A 714 -0.15 -4.58 -26.83
C ILE A 714 -0.60 -3.88 -25.55
N GLU A 715 -1.21 -2.69 -25.65
CA GLU A 715 -1.94 -2.08 -24.54
C GLU A 715 -2.98 -3.11 -24.09
N LEU A 716 -2.65 -3.85 -23.04
CA LEU A 716 -3.59 -4.74 -22.39
C LEU A 716 -4.71 -3.86 -21.85
N PRO A 717 -5.99 -4.18 -22.13
CA PRO A 717 -7.09 -3.36 -21.64
C PRO A 717 -6.98 -3.24 -20.12
N THR A 718 -6.81 -2.01 -19.64
CA THR A 718 -6.81 -1.70 -18.21
C THR A 718 -8.16 -2.08 -17.64
N VAL A 719 -8.16 -2.87 -16.55
CA VAL A 719 -9.41 -3.19 -15.84
C VAL A 719 -9.92 -1.88 -15.24
N PRO A 720 -11.17 -1.44 -15.49
CA PRO A 720 -11.61 -0.12 -15.04
C PRO A 720 -11.49 0.04 -13.52
N GLY A 721 -10.79 1.11 -13.11
CA GLY A 721 -10.49 1.39 -11.71
C GLY A 721 -9.34 0.56 -11.15
N TYR A 722 -8.55 -0.09 -11.99
CA TYR A 722 -7.30 -0.74 -11.61
C TYR A 722 -6.18 -0.16 -12.47
N ASP A 723 -5.05 0.13 -11.86
CA ASP A 723 -3.83 0.54 -12.56
C ASP A 723 -2.66 -0.33 -12.11
N TYR A 724 -1.61 -0.42 -12.95
CA TYR A 724 -0.49 -1.32 -12.66
C TYR A 724 0.44 -0.80 -11.57
N VAL A 725 0.41 0.51 -11.26
CA VAL A 725 1.29 1.18 -10.31
C VAL A 725 0.76 1.06 -8.88
N SER A 726 -0.55 1.25 -8.69
CA SER A 726 -1.22 1.24 -7.39
C SER A 726 -2.16 0.05 -7.16
N GLY A 727 -2.35 -0.81 -8.18
CA GLY A 727 -3.28 -1.92 -8.13
C GLY A 727 -4.72 -1.42 -8.04
N TRP A 728 -5.45 -1.85 -7.01
CA TRP A 728 -6.78 -1.32 -6.68
C TRP A 728 -6.73 0.00 -5.89
N GLY A 729 -5.55 0.43 -5.44
CA GLY A 729 -5.30 1.66 -4.70
C GLY A 729 -4.74 1.43 -3.30
N ARG A 730 -4.76 2.46 -2.46
CA ARG A 730 -4.29 2.44 -1.08
C ARG A 730 -5.25 1.68 -0.15
N LEU A 731 -4.68 0.89 0.75
CA LEU A 731 -5.37 0.22 1.85
C LEU A 731 -6.24 1.20 2.66
N ASN A 732 -7.52 0.89 2.78
CA ASN A 732 -8.48 1.60 3.62
C ASN A 732 -9.01 0.65 4.71
N ALA A 733 -8.30 0.61 5.83
CA ALA A 733 -8.58 -0.35 6.89
C ALA A 733 -9.97 -0.16 7.52
N PHE A 734 -10.34 1.10 7.80
CA PHE A 734 -11.66 1.43 8.32
C PHE A 734 -12.79 1.02 7.36
N GLY A 735 -12.62 1.27 6.06
CA GLY A 735 -13.58 0.86 5.04
C GLY A 735 -13.74 -0.66 4.97
N ALA A 736 -12.63 -1.40 4.89
CA ALA A 736 -12.64 -2.86 4.83
C ALA A 736 -13.36 -3.50 6.02
N VAL A 737 -13.05 -3.05 7.25
CA VAL A 737 -13.67 -3.60 8.47
C VAL A 737 -15.13 -3.13 8.61
N SER A 738 -15.44 -1.90 8.18
CA SER A 738 -16.82 -1.41 8.11
C SER A 738 -17.68 -2.22 7.14
N ALA A 739 -17.12 -2.68 6.01
CA ALA A 739 -17.84 -3.54 5.07
C ALA A 739 -18.31 -4.85 5.71
N VAL A 740 -17.50 -5.45 6.58
CA VAL A 740 -17.89 -6.65 7.33
C VAL A 740 -18.95 -6.31 8.39
N GLU A 741 -18.76 -5.24 9.16
CA GLU A 741 -19.73 -4.78 10.17
C GLU A 741 -21.10 -4.46 9.58
N LEU A 742 -21.11 -3.90 8.36
CA LEU A 742 -22.30 -3.56 7.62
C LEU A 742 -22.87 -4.73 6.81
N ASN A 743 -22.21 -5.89 6.79
CA ASN A 743 -22.56 -7.06 6.00
C ASN A 743 -22.86 -6.70 4.54
N THR A 744 -21.94 -5.96 3.91
CA THR A 744 -22.17 -5.35 2.61
C THR A 744 -22.03 -6.33 1.46
N SER A 745 -22.83 -6.12 0.42
CA SER A 745 -22.67 -6.77 -0.86
C SER A 745 -23.32 -5.91 -1.94
N VAL A 746 -22.64 -5.70 -3.07
CA VAL A 746 -23.19 -5.01 -4.24
C VAL A 746 -23.38 -6.06 -5.34
N ASN A 747 -24.60 -6.16 -5.88
CA ASN A 747 -24.88 -7.05 -7.00
C ASN A 747 -24.24 -6.49 -8.28
N PRO A 748 -23.90 -7.33 -9.27
CA PRO A 748 -23.43 -6.88 -10.58
C PRO A 748 -24.31 -5.80 -11.20
N ILE A 749 -23.69 -4.74 -11.69
CA ILE A 749 -24.34 -3.60 -12.33
C ILE A 749 -24.09 -3.73 -13.82
N TYR A 750 -25.14 -3.67 -14.64
CA TYR A 750 -25.02 -3.62 -16.10
C TYR A 750 -25.50 -2.26 -16.61
N SER A 751 -25.04 -1.83 -17.78
CA SER A 751 -25.32 -0.51 -18.35
C SER A 751 -26.81 -0.14 -18.49
N TYR A 752 -27.70 -1.14 -18.56
CA TYR A 752 -29.15 -0.98 -18.67
C TYR A 752 -29.90 -1.03 -17.34
N HIS A 753 -29.22 -1.37 -16.23
CA HIS A 753 -29.87 -1.46 -14.92
C HIS A 753 -30.35 -0.07 -14.45
N PRO A 754 -31.64 0.11 -14.11
CA PRO A 754 -32.17 1.38 -13.63
C PRO A 754 -31.85 1.63 -12.15
N SER A 755 -31.10 0.73 -11.52
CA SER A 755 -30.80 0.77 -10.09
C SER A 755 -29.60 -0.10 -9.73
N VAL A 756 -28.85 0.32 -8.71
CA VAL A 756 -27.87 -0.52 -8.01
C VAL A 756 -28.58 -1.22 -6.85
N THR A 757 -28.34 -2.53 -6.71
CA THR A 757 -28.97 -3.34 -5.66
C THR A 757 -27.93 -4.10 -4.87
N GLY A 758 -28.28 -4.48 -3.64
CA GLY A 758 -27.35 -5.20 -2.79
C GLY A 758 -27.87 -5.39 -1.37
N ILE A 759 -26.93 -5.68 -0.47
CA ILE A 759 -27.16 -5.89 0.95
C ILE A 759 -26.33 -4.87 1.74
N ALA A 760 -26.92 -4.32 2.78
CA ALA A 760 -26.26 -3.54 3.82
C ALA A 760 -27.06 -3.68 5.12
N LYS A 761 -26.44 -3.39 6.27
CA LYS A 761 -27.11 -3.43 7.58
C LYS A 761 -28.40 -2.61 7.54
N THR A 762 -29.48 -3.11 8.13
CA THR A 762 -30.79 -2.42 8.14
C THR A 762 -30.67 -0.98 8.63
N GLY A 763 -31.34 -0.06 7.92
CA GLY A 763 -31.31 1.36 8.23
C GLY A 763 -30.05 2.11 7.73
N SER A 764 -29.10 1.42 7.09
CA SER A 764 -27.94 2.09 6.49
C SER A 764 -28.38 2.96 5.31
N VAL A 765 -27.82 4.15 5.20
CA VAL A 765 -27.96 5.03 4.03
C VAL A 765 -26.98 4.55 2.97
N VAL A 766 -27.49 4.32 1.76
CA VAL A 766 -26.71 3.86 0.60
C VAL A 766 -26.74 4.93 -0.48
N LYS A 767 -25.57 5.46 -0.84
CA LYS A 767 -25.38 6.44 -1.91
C LYS A 767 -24.59 5.80 -3.04
N VAL A 768 -24.99 6.04 -4.28
CA VAL A 768 -24.23 5.61 -5.46
C VAL A 768 -23.63 6.86 -6.10
N MET A 769 -22.31 6.85 -6.27
CA MET A 769 -21.51 7.95 -6.80
C MET A 769 -20.80 7.54 -8.09
N SER A 770 -20.63 8.47 -9.02
CA SER A 770 -19.69 8.39 -10.16
C SER A 770 -18.74 9.58 -10.03
N GLY A 771 -17.48 9.31 -9.70
CA GLY A 771 -16.56 10.31 -9.14
C GLY A 771 -17.20 11.03 -7.94
N GLU A 772 -17.17 12.36 -7.94
CA GLU A 772 -17.80 13.20 -6.91
C GLU A 772 -19.33 13.35 -7.09
N THR A 773 -19.90 12.89 -8.22
CA THR A 773 -21.31 13.11 -8.55
C THR A 773 -22.20 12.03 -7.94
N LYS A 774 -23.18 12.44 -7.11
CA LYS A 774 -24.20 11.52 -6.58
C LYS A 774 -25.24 11.17 -7.64
N LEU A 775 -25.32 9.89 -8.01
CA LEU A 775 -26.29 9.34 -8.96
C LEU A 775 -27.63 8.99 -8.31
N GLY A 776 -27.62 8.58 -7.03
CA GLY A 776 -28.82 8.18 -6.32
C GLY A 776 -28.56 7.88 -4.85
N GLU A 777 -29.64 7.75 -4.08
CA GLU A 777 -29.62 7.42 -2.65
C GLU A 777 -30.84 6.58 -2.26
N ALA A 778 -30.66 5.63 -1.35
CA ALA A 778 -31.73 4.85 -0.73
C ALA A 778 -31.34 4.43 0.69
N ILE A 779 -32.28 3.83 1.42
CA ILE A 779 -32.04 3.23 2.75
C ILE A 779 -32.21 1.72 2.63
N ALA A 780 -31.32 0.95 3.27
CA ALA A 780 -31.46 -0.50 3.37
C ALA A 780 -32.68 -0.88 4.22
N ASP A 781 -33.54 -1.73 3.68
CA ASP A 781 -34.84 -2.08 4.26
C ASP A 781 -34.72 -2.95 5.53
N GLY A 782 -35.87 -3.32 6.10
CA GLY A 782 -35.96 -4.18 7.30
C GLY A 782 -35.37 -5.59 7.12
N THR A 783 -35.03 -5.98 5.89
CA THR A 783 -34.33 -7.24 5.55
C THR A 783 -32.86 -7.03 5.20
N GLY A 784 -32.38 -5.79 5.22
CA GLY A 784 -31.02 -5.39 4.85
C GLY A 784 -30.80 -5.25 3.35
N LYS A 785 -31.86 -5.27 2.53
CA LYS A 785 -31.73 -5.10 1.08
C LYS A 785 -31.85 -3.63 0.70
N PHE A 786 -31.06 -3.19 -0.27
CA PHE A 786 -31.20 -1.85 -0.85
C PHE A 786 -31.42 -1.91 -2.36
N SER A 787 -32.06 -0.87 -2.89
CA SER A 787 -32.25 -0.63 -4.32
C SER A 787 -32.18 0.88 -4.60
N VAL A 788 -31.01 1.37 -4.98
CA VAL A 788 -30.78 2.78 -5.30
C VAL A 788 -31.07 3.00 -6.77
N LYS A 789 -32.07 3.83 -7.10
CA LYS A 789 -32.36 4.20 -8.49
C LYS A 789 -31.24 5.11 -9.03
N ILE A 790 -30.73 4.80 -10.21
CA ILE A 790 -29.68 5.57 -10.90
C ILE A 790 -30.03 5.71 -12.39
N PRO A 791 -29.52 6.75 -13.09
CA PRO A 791 -29.54 6.78 -14.54
C PRO A 791 -28.71 5.62 -15.12
N GLY A 792 -28.99 5.22 -16.37
CA GLY A 792 -28.16 4.21 -17.06
C GLY A 792 -26.71 4.69 -17.18
N GLN A 793 -25.78 3.77 -16.98
CA GLN A 793 -24.33 4.05 -16.92
C GLN A 793 -23.63 3.45 -18.13
N LYS A 794 -22.44 3.97 -18.47
CA LYS A 794 -21.63 3.37 -19.52
C LYS A 794 -21.08 2.03 -19.02
N TRP A 795 -20.90 1.06 -19.92
CA TRP A 795 -20.10 -0.11 -19.57
C TRP A 795 -18.65 0.37 -19.31
N ASP A 796 -17.96 -0.29 -18.38
CA ASP A 796 -16.64 0.07 -17.84
C ASP A 796 -16.61 1.33 -16.96
N GLU A 797 -17.75 1.93 -16.64
CA GLU A 797 -17.82 3.00 -15.65
C GLU A 797 -17.60 2.44 -14.23
N VAL A 798 -16.76 3.11 -13.43
CA VAL A 798 -16.49 2.74 -12.05
C VAL A 798 -17.39 3.54 -11.12
N LEU A 799 -18.30 2.85 -10.43
CA LEU A 799 -19.17 3.45 -9.43
C LEU A 799 -18.65 3.22 -8.02
N HIS A 800 -18.91 4.18 -7.14
CA HIS A 800 -18.60 4.10 -5.72
C HIS A 800 -19.91 4.02 -4.92
N VAL A 801 -20.16 2.87 -4.29
CA VAL A 801 -21.35 2.63 -3.47
C VAL A 801 -21.00 2.87 -2.00
N VAL A 802 -21.35 4.06 -1.50
CA VAL A 802 -21.10 4.49 -0.12
C VAL A 802 -22.23 4.00 0.78
N MET A 803 -21.90 3.27 1.84
CA MET A 803 -22.85 2.73 2.81
C MET A 803 -22.51 3.24 4.20
N ILE A 804 -23.45 3.93 4.84
CA ILE A 804 -23.24 4.61 6.12
C ILE A 804 -24.28 4.12 7.11
N ASN A 805 -23.82 3.66 8.28
CA ASN A 805 -24.69 3.37 9.41
C ASN A 805 -24.19 4.11 10.64
N THR A 806 -24.85 5.24 10.93
CA THR A 806 -24.49 6.10 12.07
C THR A 806 -24.69 5.41 13.41
N ASN A 807 -25.64 4.47 13.52
CA ASN A 807 -25.83 3.68 14.75
C ASN A 807 -24.68 2.70 14.99
N ALA A 808 -24.10 2.14 13.92
CA ALA A 808 -22.95 1.25 13.99
C ALA A 808 -21.60 1.98 13.94
N LYS A 809 -21.61 3.33 13.79
CA LYS A 809 -20.43 4.15 13.50
C LYS A 809 -19.55 3.57 12.37
N ALA A 810 -20.19 2.94 11.38
CA ALA A 810 -19.51 2.24 10.30
C ALA A 810 -19.83 2.91 8.97
N GLU A 811 -18.81 3.09 8.15
CA GLU A 811 -18.91 3.64 6.81
C GLU A 811 -17.93 2.93 5.88
N THR A 812 -18.42 2.52 4.72
CA THR A 812 -17.60 1.91 3.68
C THR A 812 -18.00 2.41 2.31
N THR A 813 -17.05 2.40 1.39
CA THR A 813 -17.28 2.61 -0.04
C THR A 813 -16.88 1.33 -0.76
N ILE A 814 -17.80 0.78 -1.55
CA ILE A 814 -17.54 -0.40 -2.39
C ILE A 814 -17.42 0.05 -3.84
N ARG A 815 -16.27 -0.20 -4.47
CA ARG A 815 -16.08 0.00 -5.90
C ARG A 815 -16.89 -1.04 -6.69
N ALA A 816 -17.63 -0.60 -7.70
CA ALA A 816 -18.44 -1.46 -8.56
C ALA A 816 -18.31 -1.04 -10.03
N VAL A 817 -17.70 -1.91 -10.84
CA VAL A 817 -17.55 -1.69 -12.29
C VAL A 817 -18.83 -2.08 -13.01
N VAL A 818 -19.32 -1.19 -13.87
CA VAL A 818 -20.49 -1.45 -14.71
C VAL A 818 -20.11 -2.43 -15.82
N GLN A 819 -20.66 -3.64 -15.75
CA GLN A 819 -20.36 -4.71 -16.68
C GLN A 819 -21.10 -4.52 -18.00
N LYS A 820 -20.45 -4.97 -19.08
CA LYS A 820 -21.09 -5.07 -20.38
C LYS A 820 -22.17 -6.16 -20.33
N ASP A 821 -23.37 -5.79 -20.77
CA ASP A 821 -24.44 -6.76 -20.97
C ASP A 821 -24.15 -7.65 -22.18
N ILE A 822 -23.90 -8.92 -21.91
CA ILE A 822 -23.69 -9.96 -22.93
C ILE A 822 -24.85 -10.96 -22.97
N THR A 823 -25.92 -10.75 -22.19
CA THR A 823 -26.99 -11.73 -22.04
C THR A 823 -28.11 -11.43 -23.04
N PRO A 824 -28.38 -12.31 -24.02
CA PRO A 824 -29.47 -12.07 -24.94
C PRO A 824 -30.84 -12.19 -24.27
N PRO A 825 -31.86 -11.46 -24.78
CA PRO A 825 -33.23 -11.59 -24.29
C PRO A 825 -33.76 -13.03 -24.45
N PRO A 826 -34.81 -13.41 -23.70
CA PRO A 826 -35.57 -14.61 -23.99
C PRO A 826 -36.12 -14.63 -25.43
N ALA A 827 -36.26 -15.83 -26.01
CA ALA A 827 -36.87 -15.99 -27.33
C ALA A 827 -38.32 -15.43 -27.34
N PRO A 828 -38.73 -14.63 -28.34
CA PRO A 828 -40.06 -14.04 -28.39
C PRO A 828 -41.14 -15.12 -28.49
N LYS A 829 -42.28 -14.93 -27.84
CA LYS A 829 -43.47 -15.76 -28.07
C LYS A 829 -44.27 -15.16 -29.20
N VAL A 830 -44.56 -15.95 -30.23
CA VAL A 830 -45.29 -15.51 -31.42
C VAL A 830 -46.66 -16.16 -31.45
N THR A 831 -47.73 -15.37 -31.58
CA THR A 831 -49.08 -15.90 -31.82
C THR A 831 -49.16 -16.58 -33.18
N ALA A 832 -49.96 -17.64 -33.31
CA ALA A 832 -50.12 -18.36 -34.58
C ALA A 832 -50.51 -17.42 -35.74
N VAL A 833 -49.79 -17.53 -36.86
CA VAL A 833 -49.97 -16.71 -38.07
C VAL A 833 -50.59 -17.58 -39.15
N SER A 834 -51.57 -17.04 -39.89
CA SER A 834 -52.18 -17.66 -41.07
C SER A 834 -51.90 -16.88 -42.35
N ASP A 835 -52.15 -17.51 -43.49
CA ASP A 835 -51.99 -16.92 -44.83
C ASP A 835 -52.95 -15.74 -45.12
N LYS A 836 -53.89 -15.48 -44.20
CA LYS A 836 -54.79 -14.32 -44.21
C LYS A 836 -54.32 -13.17 -43.35
N ASP A 837 -53.39 -13.40 -42.42
CA ASP A 837 -52.96 -12.39 -41.46
C ASP A 837 -52.01 -11.36 -42.10
N VAL A 838 -52.13 -10.11 -41.65
CA VAL A 838 -51.30 -8.96 -42.09
C VAL A 838 -50.60 -8.28 -40.92
N VAL A 839 -50.61 -8.93 -39.75
CA VAL A 839 -49.97 -8.48 -38.52
C VAL A 839 -49.38 -9.69 -37.83
N ILE A 840 -48.21 -9.51 -37.22
CA ILE A 840 -47.66 -10.44 -36.24
C ILE A 840 -47.84 -9.81 -34.87
N LYS A 841 -48.24 -10.63 -33.90
CA LYS A 841 -48.40 -10.26 -32.50
C LYS A 841 -47.73 -11.29 -31.60
N GLY A 842 -47.33 -10.87 -30.42
CA GLY A 842 -46.71 -11.77 -29.46
C GLY A 842 -46.22 -11.04 -28.22
N SER A 843 -45.34 -11.70 -27.47
CA SER A 843 -44.61 -11.10 -26.38
C SER A 843 -43.10 -11.33 -26.48
N ALA A 844 -42.33 -10.35 -26.02
CA ALA A 844 -40.89 -10.37 -25.92
C ALA A 844 -40.47 -9.62 -24.64
N GLU A 845 -39.17 -9.48 -24.40
CA GLU A 845 -38.68 -8.59 -23.34
C GLU A 845 -39.19 -7.16 -23.58
N ALA A 846 -39.60 -6.47 -22.51
CA ALA A 846 -40.10 -5.10 -22.60
C ALA A 846 -39.07 -4.17 -23.26
N ASN A 847 -39.54 -3.25 -24.11
CA ASN A 847 -38.70 -2.29 -24.85
C ASN A 847 -37.69 -2.89 -25.85
N SER A 848 -37.64 -4.22 -26.00
CA SER A 848 -36.82 -4.88 -27.04
C SER A 848 -37.38 -4.67 -28.45
N THR A 849 -36.50 -4.70 -29.45
CA THR A 849 -36.85 -4.64 -30.87
C THR A 849 -37.07 -6.05 -31.42
N VAL A 850 -38.30 -6.37 -31.81
CA VAL A 850 -38.69 -7.67 -32.36
C VAL A 850 -38.63 -7.62 -33.88
N THR A 851 -37.94 -8.58 -34.50
CA THR A 851 -37.80 -8.71 -35.96
C THR A 851 -38.32 -10.06 -36.42
N ALA A 852 -39.15 -10.07 -37.48
CA ALA A 852 -39.60 -11.30 -38.13
C ALA A 852 -38.99 -11.46 -39.52
N LYS A 853 -38.57 -12.68 -39.85
CA LYS A 853 -38.01 -13.06 -41.15
C LYS A 853 -38.77 -14.24 -41.76
N ALA A 854 -38.90 -14.24 -43.08
CA ALA A 854 -39.30 -15.41 -43.87
C ALA A 854 -38.07 -15.87 -44.67
N GLY A 855 -37.44 -16.97 -44.25
CA GLY A 855 -36.09 -17.31 -44.70
C GLY A 855 -35.08 -16.24 -44.26
N THR A 856 -34.33 -15.67 -45.21
CA THR A 856 -33.37 -14.58 -44.93
C THR A 856 -33.98 -13.18 -45.00
N LYS A 857 -35.19 -13.04 -45.55
CA LYS A 857 -35.83 -11.74 -45.79
C LYS A 857 -36.56 -11.25 -44.54
N ILE A 858 -36.26 -10.04 -44.08
CA ILE A 858 -37.04 -9.36 -43.04
C ILE A 858 -38.42 -9.01 -43.61
N ILE A 859 -39.47 -9.45 -42.92
CA ILE A 859 -40.87 -9.21 -43.30
C ILE A 859 -41.58 -8.20 -42.41
N GLY A 860 -40.99 -7.84 -41.26
CA GLY A 860 -41.46 -6.80 -40.36
C GLY A 860 -40.59 -6.65 -39.12
N SER A 861 -40.69 -5.50 -38.46
CA SER A 861 -40.03 -5.21 -37.19
C SER A 861 -40.86 -4.23 -36.36
N GLY A 862 -40.74 -4.29 -35.03
CA GLY A 862 -41.41 -3.37 -34.10
C GLY A 862 -40.90 -3.52 -32.68
N LYS A 863 -41.11 -2.50 -31.83
CA LYS A 863 -40.75 -2.56 -30.40
C LYS A 863 -41.84 -3.25 -29.58
N ALA A 864 -41.43 -4.02 -28.58
CA ALA A 864 -42.29 -4.45 -27.49
C ALA A 864 -42.53 -3.28 -26.53
N ASN A 865 -43.74 -3.15 -25.99
CA ASN A 865 -44.08 -2.11 -25.02
C ASN A 865 -43.53 -2.42 -23.61
N ASP A 866 -43.79 -1.57 -22.63
CA ASP A 866 -43.34 -1.76 -21.23
C ASP A 866 -43.90 -3.02 -20.55
N LYS A 867 -44.92 -3.64 -21.13
CA LYS A 867 -45.50 -4.92 -20.67
C LYS A 867 -44.97 -6.13 -21.46
N GLY A 868 -44.05 -5.90 -22.41
CA GLY A 868 -43.48 -6.94 -23.26
C GLY A 868 -44.38 -7.36 -24.43
N GLU A 869 -45.49 -6.68 -24.70
CA GLU A 869 -46.37 -7.00 -25.83
C GLU A 869 -45.89 -6.29 -27.10
N TYR A 870 -45.88 -6.99 -28.24
CA TYR A 870 -45.52 -6.39 -29.53
C TYR A 870 -46.56 -6.70 -30.61
N GLN A 871 -46.67 -5.75 -31.55
CA GLN A 871 -47.49 -5.88 -32.75
C GLN A 871 -46.84 -5.08 -33.89
N PHE A 872 -46.65 -5.69 -35.06
CA PHE A 872 -46.25 -4.98 -36.27
C PHE A 872 -46.89 -5.57 -37.52
N LYS A 873 -47.01 -4.74 -38.56
CA LYS A 873 -47.61 -5.13 -39.85
C LYS A 873 -46.64 -5.98 -40.66
N ILE A 874 -47.19 -6.95 -41.38
CA ILE A 874 -46.49 -7.77 -42.36
C ILE A 874 -47.33 -7.88 -43.64
N SER A 875 -46.68 -8.19 -44.77
CA SER A 875 -47.43 -8.65 -45.95
C SER A 875 -47.94 -10.08 -45.73
N LYS A 876 -49.03 -10.45 -46.41
CA LYS A 876 -49.55 -11.84 -46.38
C LYS A 876 -48.45 -12.82 -46.78
N GLN A 877 -48.30 -13.86 -45.99
CA GLN A 877 -47.34 -14.93 -46.24
C GLN A 877 -48.04 -16.14 -46.85
N LYS A 878 -47.33 -16.89 -47.71
CA LYS A 878 -47.89 -18.13 -48.27
C LYS A 878 -48.04 -19.18 -47.17
N ALA A 879 -49.12 -19.96 -47.20
CA ALA A 879 -49.28 -21.12 -46.32
C ALA A 879 -48.05 -22.04 -46.37
N GLY A 880 -47.64 -22.56 -45.20
CA GLY A 880 -46.45 -23.39 -45.04
C GLY A 880 -45.12 -22.62 -44.95
N THR A 881 -45.12 -21.29 -45.13
CA THR A 881 -43.90 -20.47 -44.90
C THR A 881 -43.51 -20.54 -43.43
N ILE A 882 -42.22 -20.74 -43.14
CA ILE A 882 -41.68 -20.66 -41.78
C ILE A 882 -41.26 -19.21 -41.53
N ILE A 883 -41.83 -18.61 -40.48
CA ILE A 883 -41.44 -17.29 -39.99
C ILE A 883 -40.55 -17.50 -38.77
N SER A 884 -39.34 -16.94 -38.79
CA SER A 884 -38.47 -16.85 -37.61
C SER A 884 -38.59 -15.46 -36.99
N VAL A 885 -38.68 -15.40 -35.67
CA VAL A 885 -38.82 -14.15 -34.91
C VAL A 885 -37.76 -14.09 -33.83
N THR A 886 -37.03 -12.99 -33.77
CA THR A 886 -35.99 -12.70 -32.77
C THR A 886 -36.30 -11.37 -32.09
N ALA A 887 -35.82 -11.20 -30.86
CA ALA A 887 -35.80 -9.92 -30.16
C ALA A 887 -34.34 -9.49 -30.01
N LYS A 888 -34.14 -8.18 -30.09
CA LYS A 888 -32.86 -7.51 -29.83
C LYS A 888 -33.11 -6.50 -28.71
N ASP A 889 -32.38 -6.62 -27.61
CA ASP A 889 -32.46 -5.67 -26.50
C ASP A 889 -31.81 -4.31 -26.86
N ALA A 890 -31.69 -3.42 -25.89
CA ALA A 890 -31.10 -2.09 -26.08
C ALA A 890 -29.57 -2.11 -26.26
N THR A 891 -28.89 -3.11 -25.68
CA THR A 891 -27.43 -3.30 -25.69
C THR A 891 -26.95 -4.03 -26.94
N GLY A 892 -27.89 -4.65 -27.65
CA GLY A 892 -27.74 -5.21 -28.97
C GLY A 892 -27.65 -6.73 -29.02
N ASN A 893 -27.83 -7.41 -27.90
CA ASN A 893 -27.85 -8.87 -27.84
C ASN A 893 -29.12 -9.41 -28.49
N VAL A 894 -28.98 -10.52 -29.23
CA VAL A 894 -30.07 -11.08 -30.05
C VAL A 894 -30.49 -12.43 -29.49
N SER A 895 -31.79 -12.56 -29.21
CA SER A 895 -32.35 -13.80 -28.67
C SER A 895 -32.30 -14.98 -29.64
N LYS A 896 -32.46 -16.19 -29.10
CA LYS A 896 -32.75 -17.37 -29.92
C LYS A 896 -34.03 -17.15 -30.72
N GLU A 897 -34.06 -17.67 -31.94
CA GLU A 897 -35.23 -17.52 -32.82
C GLU A 897 -36.41 -18.40 -32.37
N THR A 898 -37.62 -17.84 -32.44
CA THR A 898 -38.88 -18.59 -32.38
C THR A 898 -39.43 -18.79 -33.77
N LYS A 899 -39.77 -20.03 -34.12
CA LYS A 899 -40.34 -20.38 -35.43
C LYS A 899 -41.84 -20.60 -35.34
N THR A 900 -42.58 -20.04 -36.27
CA THR A 900 -44.01 -20.33 -36.48
C THR A 900 -44.26 -20.63 -37.95
N THR A 901 -45.10 -21.63 -38.22
CA THR A 901 -45.46 -22.01 -39.60
C THR A 901 -46.78 -21.32 -39.95
N VAL A 902 -46.81 -20.64 -41.10
CA VAL A 902 -48.01 -19.96 -41.58
C VAL A 902 -49.10 -20.99 -41.88
N LEU A 903 -50.19 -20.92 -41.12
CA LEU A 903 -51.33 -21.80 -41.25
C LEU A 903 -52.13 -21.48 -42.51
N ASP A 904 -52.57 -22.52 -43.20
CA ASP A 904 -53.48 -22.38 -44.33
C ASP A 904 -54.93 -22.22 -43.82
N LYS A 905 -55.50 -21.03 -44.01
CA LYS A 905 -56.93 -20.76 -43.77
C LYS A 905 -57.67 -20.41 -45.06
N THR A 906 -57.05 -20.59 -46.23
CA THR A 906 -57.67 -20.29 -47.52
C THR A 906 -58.36 -21.53 -48.05
N ALA A 907 -59.68 -21.44 -48.23
CA ALA A 907 -60.46 -22.53 -48.77
C ALA A 907 -60.17 -22.77 -50.26
N PRO A 908 -60.26 -24.03 -50.74
CA PRO A 908 -60.20 -24.33 -52.16
C PRO A 908 -61.30 -23.56 -52.93
N PRO A 909 -61.06 -23.20 -54.20
CA PRO A 909 -62.12 -22.72 -55.07
C PRO A 909 -63.29 -23.72 -55.16
N ALA A 910 -64.51 -23.21 -55.34
CA ALA A 910 -65.69 -24.04 -55.57
C ALA A 910 -65.43 -25.06 -56.69
N PRO A 911 -65.73 -26.36 -56.50
CA PRO A 911 -65.46 -27.38 -57.52
C PRO A 911 -66.17 -27.06 -58.83
N LYS A 912 -65.44 -27.03 -59.94
CA LYS A 912 -66.05 -27.02 -61.26
C LYS A 912 -66.56 -28.44 -61.52
N VAL A 913 -67.84 -28.59 -61.87
CA VAL A 913 -68.48 -29.90 -62.08
C VAL A 913 -68.90 -30.00 -63.54
N ASN A 914 -68.53 -31.10 -64.21
CA ASN A 914 -68.98 -31.38 -65.57
C ASN A 914 -70.50 -31.67 -65.59
N THR A 915 -71.12 -31.66 -66.77
CA THR A 915 -72.55 -31.96 -66.89
C THR A 915 -72.90 -33.32 -66.29
N VAL A 916 -73.89 -33.35 -65.39
CA VAL A 916 -74.42 -34.57 -64.76
C VAL A 916 -75.83 -34.86 -65.32
N THR A 917 -76.06 -36.08 -65.77
CA THR A 917 -77.37 -36.58 -66.23
C THR A 917 -77.89 -37.71 -65.32
N ASN A 918 -79.16 -38.10 -65.47
CA ASN A 918 -79.74 -39.24 -64.75
C ASN A 918 -79.08 -40.61 -65.08
N ALA A 919 -78.20 -40.67 -66.09
CA ALA A 919 -77.38 -41.85 -66.40
C ALA A 919 -75.97 -41.80 -65.77
N THR A 920 -75.55 -40.65 -65.22
CA THR A 920 -74.18 -40.45 -64.71
C THR A 920 -73.92 -41.25 -63.44
N THR A 921 -72.85 -42.05 -63.44
CA THR A 921 -72.36 -42.81 -62.26
C THR A 921 -71.03 -42.30 -61.73
N LEU A 922 -70.39 -41.35 -62.43
CA LEU A 922 -69.14 -40.69 -62.04
C LEU A 922 -69.28 -39.18 -62.22
N VAL A 923 -69.34 -38.44 -61.11
CA VAL A 923 -69.27 -36.97 -61.15
C VAL A 923 -67.81 -36.57 -61.33
N LYS A 924 -67.51 -35.93 -62.46
CA LYS A 924 -66.15 -35.49 -62.81
C LYS A 924 -66.07 -33.97 -62.81
N GLY A 925 -64.88 -33.44 -62.55
CA GLY A 925 -64.66 -32.01 -62.57
C GLY A 925 -63.26 -31.61 -62.13
N LYS A 926 -63.08 -30.32 -61.83
CA LYS A 926 -61.82 -29.76 -61.33
C LYS A 926 -62.00 -29.04 -59.99
N THR A 927 -61.04 -29.20 -59.10
CA THR A 927 -60.89 -28.40 -57.86
C THR A 927 -59.40 -28.25 -57.56
N GLU A 928 -59.04 -27.79 -56.37
CA GLU A 928 -57.65 -27.75 -55.92
C GLU A 928 -57.04 -29.16 -55.88
N SER A 929 -55.75 -29.27 -56.25
CA SER A 929 -55.03 -30.54 -56.24
C SER A 929 -55.08 -31.21 -54.87
N SER A 930 -55.28 -32.53 -54.84
CA SER A 930 -55.36 -33.32 -53.60
C SER A 930 -56.53 -32.99 -52.66
N ALA A 931 -57.40 -32.02 -52.98
CA ALA A 931 -58.58 -31.72 -52.18
C ALA A 931 -59.60 -32.87 -52.22
N THR A 932 -60.27 -33.11 -51.10
CA THR A 932 -61.33 -34.12 -50.98
C THR A 932 -62.66 -33.52 -51.40
N VAL A 933 -63.22 -34.02 -52.51
CA VAL A 933 -64.51 -33.64 -53.04
C VAL A 933 -65.61 -34.48 -52.41
N THR A 934 -66.67 -33.83 -51.94
CA THR A 934 -67.87 -34.44 -51.39
C THR A 934 -69.08 -34.07 -52.24
N VAL A 935 -69.84 -35.06 -52.69
CA VAL A 935 -71.09 -34.86 -53.45
C VAL A 935 -72.26 -35.25 -52.55
N LYS A 936 -73.24 -34.37 -52.40
CA LYS A 936 -74.48 -34.62 -51.64
C LYS A 936 -75.72 -34.44 -52.51
N ALA A 937 -76.76 -35.21 -52.20
CA ALA A 937 -78.13 -34.96 -52.65
C ALA A 937 -78.97 -34.58 -51.42
N GLY A 938 -79.43 -33.32 -51.36
CA GLY A 938 -79.96 -32.74 -50.12
C GLY A 938 -78.91 -32.74 -49.01
N LYS A 939 -79.23 -33.32 -47.84
CA LYS A 939 -78.31 -33.45 -46.70
C LYS A 939 -77.43 -34.72 -46.75
N LYS A 940 -77.77 -35.70 -47.59
CA LYS A 940 -77.09 -37.00 -47.64
C LYS A 940 -75.85 -36.95 -48.52
N THR A 941 -74.70 -37.33 -47.98
CA THR A 941 -73.49 -37.60 -48.77
C THR A 941 -73.70 -38.85 -49.62
N ILE A 942 -73.57 -38.70 -50.93
CA ILE A 942 -73.77 -39.77 -51.91
C ILE A 942 -72.47 -40.23 -52.57
N GLY A 943 -71.37 -39.51 -52.36
CA GLY A 943 -70.04 -39.92 -52.77
C GLY A 943 -68.95 -38.98 -52.26
N THR A 944 -67.73 -39.51 -52.13
CA THR A 944 -66.51 -38.75 -51.86
C THR A 944 -65.39 -39.21 -52.79
N GLY A 945 -64.42 -38.35 -53.06
CA GLY A 945 -63.24 -38.69 -53.85
C GLY A 945 -62.18 -37.60 -53.75
N LYS A 946 -60.92 -37.93 -53.99
CA LYS A 946 -59.83 -36.94 -54.00
C LYS A 946 -59.54 -36.46 -55.42
N ALA A 947 -59.21 -35.18 -55.55
CA ALA A 947 -58.61 -34.64 -56.76
C ALA A 947 -57.17 -35.12 -56.92
N ASN A 948 -56.71 -35.34 -58.15
CA ASN A 948 -55.33 -35.69 -58.44
C ASN A 948 -54.40 -34.45 -58.38
N SER A 949 -53.11 -34.62 -58.70
CA SER A 949 -52.12 -33.53 -58.73
C SER A 949 -52.42 -32.42 -59.74
N LYS A 950 -53.28 -32.68 -60.73
CA LYS A 950 -53.75 -31.69 -61.72
C LYS A 950 -55.10 -31.06 -61.34
N GLY A 951 -55.66 -31.44 -60.18
CA GLY A 951 -56.96 -30.94 -59.71
C GLY A 951 -58.17 -31.65 -60.30
N ASP A 952 -58.00 -32.65 -61.17
CA ASP A 952 -59.11 -33.43 -61.71
C ASP A 952 -59.62 -34.44 -60.66
N TYR A 953 -60.94 -34.50 -60.46
CA TYR A 953 -61.56 -35.48 -59.57
C TYR A 953 -62.59 -36.33 -60.31
N SER A 954 -62.83 -37.53 -59.78
CA SER A 954 -63.94 -38.39 -60.17
C SER A 954 -64.54 -39.04 -58.93
N VAL A 955 -65.82 -38.76 -58.67
CA VAL A 955 -66.56 -39.30 -57.53
C VAL A 955 -67.61 -40.26 -58.04
N LYS A 956 -67.52 -41.54 -57.62
CA LYS A 956 -68.52 -42.56 -57.94
C LYS A 956 -69.79 -42.29 -57.13
N ILE A 957 -70.94 -42.26 -57.82
CA ILE A 957 -72.26 -42.08 -57.22
C ILE A 957 -73.27 -43.07 -57.83
N ALA A 958 -74.34 -43.37 -57.10
CA ALA A 958 -75.51 -44.02 -57.69
C ALA A 958 -76.24 -43.05 -58.62
N LYS A 959 -76.91 -43.58 -59.66
CA LYS A 959 -77.73 -42.77 -60.58
C LYS A 959 -78.77 -41.95 -59.79
N GLN A 960 -78.91 -40.67 -60.16
CA GLN A 960 -79.82 -39.73 -59.50
C GLN A 960 -81.02 -39.43 -60.40
N LYS A 961 -82.19 -39.13 -59.81
CA LYS A 961 -83.38 -38.75 -60.58
C LYS A 961 -83.11 -37.46 -61.36
N ALA A 962 -83.64 -37.36 -62.58
CA ALA A 962 -83.60 -36.11 -63.34
C ALA A 962 -84.23 -34.98 -62.52
N TYR A 963 -83.69 -33.78 -62.67
CA TYR A 963 -84.05 -32.55 -61.94
C TYR A 963 -83.71 -32.54 -60.44
N THR A 964 -82.95 -33.52 -59.94
CA THR A 964 -82.37 -33.46 -58.58
C THR A 964 -81.21 -32.45 -58.54
N PHE A 965 -81.13 -31.63 -57.50
CA PHE A 965 -79.95 -30.79 -57.24
C PHE A 965 -78.89 -31.54 -56.43
N LEU A 966 -77.67 -31.58 -56.95
CA LEU A 966 -76.49 -32.03 -56.24
C LEU A 966 -75.72 -30.83 -55.70
N THR A 967 -75.12 -30.99 -54.53
CA THR A 967 -74.16 -30.02 -53.96
C THR A 967 -72.78 -30.66 -53.92
N VAL A 968 -71.79 -29.96 -54.45
CA VAL A 968 -70.41 -30.42 -54.53
C VAL A 968 -69.51 -29.42 -53.80
N THR A 969 -68.75 -29.90 -52.83
CA THR A 969 -67.75 -29.12 -52.08
C THR A 969 -66.40 -29.80 -52.12
N ALA A 970 -65.32 -29.04 -52.04
CA ALA A 970 -63.97 -29.55 -51.84
C ALA A 970 -63.44 -29.15 -50.47
N LYS A 971 -62.64 -30.01 -49.85
CA LYS A 971 -61.93 -29.74 -48.60
C LYS A 971 -60.45 -29.97 -48.83
N ASP A 972 -59.62 -28.96 -48.59
CA ASP A 972 -58.16 -29.06 -48.78
C ASP A 972 -57.50 -29.93 -47.69
N ARG A 973 -56.16 -29.98 -47.69
CA ARG A 973 -55.36 -30.74 -46.71
C ARG A 973 -55.36 -30.09 -45.31
N ALA A 974 -55.48 -28.77 -45.23
CA ALA A 974 -55.56 -28.02 -43.97
C ALA A 974 -56.97 -28.09 -43.33
N GLY A 975 -57.94 -28.59 -44.07
CA GLY A 975 -59.32 -28.78 -43.65
C GLY A 975 -60.25 -27.62 -43.99
N ASN A 976 -59.82 -26.62 -44.76
CA ASN A 976 -60.71 -25.57 -45.22
C ASN A 976 -61.65 -26.10 -46.30
N THR A 977 -62.92 -25.71 -46.24
CA THR A 977 -63.96 -26.21 -47.16
C THR A 977 -64.38 -25.11 -48.13
N SER A 978 -64.44 -25.43 -49.42
CA SER A 978 -64.88 -24.53 -50.47
C SER A 978 -66.33 -24.06 -50.28
N THR A 979 -66.70 -23.00 -50.99
CA THR A 979 -68.11 -22.73 -51.25
C THR A 979 -68.75 -23.87 -52.09
N VAL A 980 -70.07 -23.99 -52.01
CA VAL A 980 -70.83 -25.08 -52.63
C VAL A 980 -71.05 -24.81 -54.12
N THR A 981 -70.75 -25.79 -54.98
CA THR A 981 -71.24 -25.81 -56.37
C THR A 981 -72.55 -26.58 -56.44
N ARG A 982 -73.61 -25.95 -56.95
CA ARG A 982 -74.92 -26.59 -57.18
C ARG A 982 -75.02 -27.08 -58.62
N VAL A 983 -75.41 -28.33 -58.82
CA VAL A 983 -75.53 -28.96 -60.14
C VAL A 983 -76.91 -29.59 -60.29
N LEU A 984 -77.63 -29.24 -61.36
CA LEU A 984 -78.90 -29.88 -61.70
C LEU A 984 -78.65 -31.15 -62.53
N VAL A 985 -79.18 -32.28 -62.10
CA VAL A 985 -79.14 -33.53 -62.87
C VAL A 985 -80.07 -33.40 -64.08
N LYS A 986 -79.52 -33.36 -65.29
CA LYS A 986 -80.31 -33.28 -66.52
C LYS A 986 -80.87 -34.65 -66.92
N LYS A 987 -81.93 -34.70 -67.73
CA LYS A 987 -82.35 -35.94 -68.39
C LYS A 987 -81.30 -36.28 -69.47
N ALA A 988 -80.82 -37.52 -69.49
CA ALA A 988 -79.95 -38.01 -70.56
C ALA A 988 -80.72 -37.93 -71.89
N LYS A 989 -80.03 -37.47 -72.94
CA LYS A 989 -80.58 -37.45 -74.30
C LYS A 989 -80.67 -38.86 -74.85
#